data_AF-A0A365TGW0-F1
#
_entry.id   AF-A0A365TGW0-F1
#
_cell.length_a   1.000
_cell.length_b   1.000
_cell.length_c   1.000
_cell.angle_alpha   90.00
_cell.angle_beta   90.00
_cell.angle_gamma   90.00
#
_symmetry.space_group_name_H-M   'P 1'
#
loop_
_entity.id
_entity.type
_entity.pdbx_description
1 polymer ?
#
loop_
_entity_poly.entity_id
_entity_poly.type
_entity_poly.pdbx_seq_one_letter_code
_entity_poly.pdbx_strand_id
1 'polypeptide(L)'
;MTVNDPFESLGRTELRETLEENIGMSSSEAEVYLTLVRFGKQSMSEIAGNSDVPKQRVYNVVDDLRDDEYVEVVDEYPKKAYAIDPTETITPLIQRLQHAESELESLYDTVEDARGGVNLFKSRASVKKHIRNLIEEAEESINVLLPQDEVERFREDLLARDDVRIQLIVSNLRKDQIGEETVSLDESCHDLADRVRGIKSNESFVLIADREDAFFWTDVAETGMTSEEQGFHITNPELAFLLDRFVDQSIWPLAKPVQGVDGSPTFPQRYIRMRDCLIDLQTASRNRSVESFAVEFEGYDVETREPVQKHGKVTGYHYSKFDVRAYLELDLDDSENGTVTVGGWKATLEDYEARAITVTEREERTPARSMDDETADHLAACREALPETLDGGPVTFGFDGFVDNVREMVDVRRGPDEYDRLDSLEEFGQRITRSAAGDTSLSTEWIQSGTRCGGHAAHVSRAFARLGYEPTLVGAFGRPIREEFRREFGDHELHSFGEPIITDAVEFADGKLLLQKTETLPTVDWEFVCDEVGLETVAAAVDGAEILGIGYWANIPAMATIWDGLREDLWPLLSDPPSSVFVDSADVRQLSRDRLRDGAASLARLDDLVPVTVSANYGETVVLSDVSSPETHERSLPAAAEHAREELGVTRFAAHSPVEAALATAEATRCVDVPRTDDPELTTSAGDHFNAGLLLAETLGIDDGAALVLGNALAGWFVRNGEPPTYDQLRTFVSEYETYFE
;
A
#
# COMPACT_ATOMS: atom_id res chain seq x y z
N MET A 1 72.19 -34.62 39.50
CA MET A 1 70.92 -34.53 38.75
C MET A 1 70.77 -33.10 38.32
N THR A 2 71.23 -32.82 37.10
CA THR A 2 71.16 -31.54 36.41
C THR A 2 69.71 -31.30 36.04
N VAL A 3 69.12 -30.22 36.54
CA VAL A 3 67.83 -29.71 36.08
C VAL A 3 68.13 -28.97 34.78
N ASN A 4 67.65 -29.50 33.66
CA ASN A 4 67.65 -28.83 32.37
C ASN A 4 66.80 -27.55 32.48
N ASP A 5 67.43 -26.41 32.22
CA ASP A 5 66.80 -25.10 32.06
C ASP A 5 66.06 -25.08 30.70
N PRO A 6 64.75 -24.75 30.63
CA PRO A 6 63.96 -24.80 29.39
C PRO A 6 64.33 -23.76 28.32
N PHE A 7 65.36 -22.93 28.51
CA PHE A 7 65.89 -22.03 27.49
C PHE A 7 67.09 -22.67 26.75
N GLU A 8 66.84 -23.76 26.01
CA GLU A 8 67.80 -24.29 25.04
C GLU A 8 68.02 -23.27 23.90
N SER A 9 69.25 -23.22 23.38
CA SER A 9 69.90 -22.12 22.65
C SER A 9 69.23 -21.60 21.35
N LEU A 10 68.10 -22.16 20.93
CA LEU A 10 67.36 -21.75 19.75
C LEU A 10 66.50 -20.49 20.00
N GLY A 11 65.77 -20.42 21.11
CA GLY A 11 64.86 -19.28 21.38
C GLY A 11 65.57 -17.98 21.77
N ARG A 12 66.76 -18.06 22.39
CA ARG A 12 67.53 -16.85 22.77
C ARG A 12 68.12 -16.14 21.56
N THR A 13 68.52 -16.88 20.52
CA THR A 13 69.07 -16.30 19.29
C THR A 13 67.97 -15.58 18.51
N GLU A 14 66.81 -16.21 18.39
CA GLU A 14 65.63 -15.64 17.72
C GLU A 14 65.06 -14.42 18.47
N LEU A 15 64.99 -14.47 19.81
CA LEU A 15 64.60 -13.31 20.63
C LEU A 15 65.58 -12.15 20.47
N ARG A 16 66.88 -12.44 20.46
CA ARG A 16 67.90 -11.41 20.26
C ARG A 16 67.81 -10.80 18.86
N GLU A 17 67.65 -11.61 17.82
CA GLU A 17 67.43 -11.13 16.44
C GLU A 17 66.16 -10.27 16.35
N THR A 18 65.09 -10.65 17.04
CA THR A 18 63.86 -9.85 17.09
C THR A 18 64.08 -8.48 17.72
N LEU A 19 64.80 -8.41 18.84
CA LEU A 19 65.15 -7.15 19.52
C LEU A 19 66.05 -6.27 18.65
N GLU A 20 67.00 -6.87 17.92
CA GLU A 20 67.92 -6.14 17.04
C GLU A 20 67.19 -5.60 15.79
N GLU A 21 66.41 -6.42 15.11
CA GLU A 21 65.80 -6.07 13.81
C GLU A 21 64.51 -5.27 13.92
N ASN A 22 63.68 -5.52 14.95
CA ASN A 22 62.33 -4.96 15.04
C ASN A 22 62.17 -3.90 16.14
N ILE A 23 62.99 -3.96 17.20
CA ILE A 23 62.99 -2.96 18.29
C ILE A 23 64.16 -1.97 18.12
N GLY A 24 65.18 -2.34 17.32
CA GLY A 24 66.31 -1.46 17.00
C GLY A 24 67.42 -1.45 18.05
N MET A 25 67.44 -2.42 18.96
CA MET A 25 68.50 -2.55 19.97
C MET A 25 69.83 -2.95 19.32
N SER A 26 70.94 -2.41 19.80
CA SER A 26 72.25 -2.92 19.45
C SER A 26 72.48 -4.32 20.02
N SER A 27 73.39 -5.10 19.43
CA SER A 27 73.68 -6.46 19.93
C SER A 27 74.19 -6.49 21.38
N SER A 28 74.78 -5.38 21.86
CA SER A 28 75.17 -5.24 23.27
C SER A 28 73.98 -4.88 24.18
N GLU A 29 73.04 -4.07 23.70
CA GLU A 29 71.79 -3.72 24.40
C GLU A 29 70.87 -4.93 24.54
N ALA A 30 70.60 -5.65 23.45
CA ALA A 30 69.77 -6.84 23.47
C ALA A 30 70.32 -7.89 24.45
N GLU A 31 71.65 -8.06 24.48
CA GLU A 31 72.31 -8.99 25.39
C GLU A 31 72.19 -8.56 26.86
N VAL A 32 72.38 -7.27 27.17
CA VAL A 32 72.22 -6.74 28.54
C VAL A 32 70.76 -6.77 28.99
N TYR A 33 69.83 -6.39 28.12
CA TYR A 33 68.40 -6.42 28.38
C TYR A 33 67.91 -7.84 28.67
N LEU A 34 68.25 -8.83 27.82
CA LEU A 34 67.92 -10.23 28.05
C LEU A 34 68.53 -10.78 29.35
N THR A 35 69.75 -10.38 29.70
CA THR A 35 70.37 -10.72 30.98
C THR A 35 69.56 -10.15 32.16
N LEU A 36 69.08 -8.91 32.08
CA LEU A 36 68.25 -8.29 33.11
C LEU A 36 66.85 -8.89 33.21
N VAL A 37 66.20 -9.22 32.08
CA VAL A 37 64.92 -9.93 32.04
C VAL A 37 65.06 -11.33 32.68
N ARG A 38 66.15 -12.04 32.39
CA ARG A 38 66.37 -13.41 32.87
C ARG A 38 66.73 -13.48 34.36
N PHE A 39 67.60 -12.59 34.83
CA PHE A 39 68.17 -12.67 36.17
C PHE A 39 67.65 -11.59 37.12
N GLY A 40 66.76 -10.71 36.66
CA GLY A 40 66.15 -9.65 37.44
C GLY A 40 67.12 -8.54 37.82
N LYS A 41 66.89 -7.91 38.98
CA LYS A 41 67.68 -6.77 39.47
C LYS A 41 69.14 -7.16 39.76
N GLN A 42 70.08 -6.58 39.02
CA GLN A 42 71.51 -6.91 39.09
C GLN A 42 72.39 -5.68 39.15
N SER A 43 73.57 -5.79 39.80
CA SER A 43 74.61 -4.77 39.73
C SER A 43 75.38 -4.83 38.41
N MET A 44 76.02 -3.73 38.01
CA MET A 44 76.82 -3.68 36.78
C MET A 44 77.94 -4.75 36.71
N SER A 45 78.43 -5.19 37.87
CA SER A 45 79.43 -6.27 37.94
C SER A 45 78.81 -7.66 37.72
N GLU A 46 77.57 -7.85 38.15
CA GLU A 46 76.79 -9.07 37.94
C GLU A 46 76.29 -9.15 36.49
N ILE A 47 75.81 -8.04 35.92
CA ILE A 47 75.42 -7.95 34.51
C ILE A 47 76.61 -8.29 33.62
N ALA A 48 77.80 -7.70 33.85
CA ALA A 48 79.01 -8.00 33.08
C ALA A 48 79.53 -9.44 33.26
N GLY A 49 79.15 -10.12 34.35
CA GLY A 49 79.50 -11.52 34.59
C GLY A 49 78.51 -12.51 33.97
N ASN A 50 77.26 -12.08 33.77
CA ASN A 50 76.15 -12.88 33.25
C ASN A 50 75.77 -12.50 31.80
N SER A 51 76.49 -11.57 31.19
CA SER A 51 76.40 -11.18 29.78
C SER A 51 77.77 -11.32 29.13
N ASP A 52 77.81 -11.48 27.81
CA ASP A 52 79.06 -11.46 27.04
C ASP A 52 79.60 -10.02 26.80
N VAL A 53 79.10 -9.03 27.56
CA VAL A 53 79.42 -7.61 27.40
C VAL A 53 80.50 -7.19 28.43
N PRO A 54 81.63 -6.60 28.00
CA PRO A 54 82.67 -6.15 28.91
C PRO A 54 82.17 -5.12 29.93
N LYS A 55 82.61 -5.22 31.18
CA LYS A 55 82.17 -4.35 32.29
C LYS A 55 82.28 -2.85 32.02
N GLN A 56 83.26 -2.40 31.23
CA GLN A 56 83.40 -0.98 30.86
C GLN A 56 82.28 -0.50 29.92
N ARG A 57 81.69 -1.41 29.14
CA ARG A 57 80.62 -1.14 28.17
C ARG A 57 79.23 -1.30 28.78
N VAL A 58 79.08 -2.16 29.79
CA VAL A 58 77.80 -2.36 30.51
C VAL A 58 77.24 -1.06 31.09
N TYR A 59 78.09 -0.19 31.63
CA TYR A 59 77.62 1.10 32.16
C TYR A 59 76.92 1.95 31.08
N ASN A 60 77.55 2.08 29.91
CA ASN A 60 76.98 2.86 28.81
C ASN A 60 75.70 2.20 28.28
N VAL A 61 75.71 0.87 28.09
CA VAL A 61 74.57 0.13 27.55
C VAL A 61 73.35 0.21 28.48
N VAL A 62 73.56 0.17 29.81
CA VAL A 62 72.46 0.33 30.76
C VAL A 62 71.95 1.77 30.80
N ASP A 63 72.80 2.76 30.59
CA ASP A 63 72.36 4.15 30.43
C ASP A 63 71.56 4.34 29.14
N ASP A 64 72.01 3.78 28.00
CA ASP A 64 71.30 3.83 26.71
C ASP A 64 69.92 3.15 26.83
N LEU A 65 69.86 1.94 27.39
CA LEU A 65 68.60 1.23 27.64
C LEU A 65 67.68 1.96 28.62
N ARG A 66 68.23 2.76 29.55
CA ARG A 66 67.42 3.56 30.49
C ARG A 66 66.83 4.78 29.79
N ASP A 67 67.62 5.41 28.94
CA ASP A 67 67.20 6.59 28.18
C ASP A 67 66.09 6.23 27.18
N ASP A 68 66.09 4.98 26.67
CA ASP A 68 65.02 4.38 25.86
C ASP A 68 63.91 3.70 26.69
N GLU A 69 63.91 3.88 28.03
CA GLU A 69 62.90 3.36 28.97
C GLU A 69 62.74 1.82 29.01
N TYR A 70 63.75 1.04 28.59
CA TYR A 70 63.72 -0.43 28.70
C TYR A 70 64.19 -0.95 30.05
N VAL A 71 65.00 -0.18 30.78
CA VAL A 71 65.55 -0.58 32.09
C VAL A 71 65.50 0.57 33.08
N GLU A 72 65.36 0.26 34.37
CA GLU A 72 65.51 1.24 35.45
C GLU A 72 66.78 0.99 36.25
N VAL A 73 67.42 2.07 36.70
CA VAL A 73 68.60 2.03 37.56
C VAL A 73 68.24 2.51 38.96
N VAL A 74 68.48 1.66 39.95
CA VAL A 74 68.33 1.99 41.36
C VAL A 74 69.68 2.42 41.93
N ASP A 75 69.73 3.63 42.48
CA ASP A 75 70.91 4.22 43.14
C ASP A 75 71.17 3.61 44.54
N GLU A 76 71.35 2.29 44.57
CA GLU A 76 71.94 1.54 45.70
C GLU A 76 73.47 1.43 45.51
N TYR A 77 74.25 1.12 46.57
CA TYR A 77 75.68 0.84 46.43
C TYR A 77 75.97 -0.66 46.62
N PRO A 78 76.47 -1.38 45.59
CA PRO A 78 76.73 -0.92 44.22
C PRO A 78 75.45 -0.70 43.41
N LYS A 79 75.49 0.19 42.40
CA LYS A 79 74.33 0.51 41.53
C LYS A 79 73.76 -0.74 40.89
N LYS A 80 72.43 -0.84 40.85
CA LYS A 80 71.72 -1.97 40.26
C LYS A 80 70.74 -1.51 39.18
N ALA A 81 70.54 -2.34 38.17
CA ALA A 81 69.55 -2.14 37.13
C ALA A 81 68.59 -3.33 37.07
N TYR A 82 67.38 -3.11 36.56
CA TYR A 82 66.41 -4.15 36.25
C TYR A 82 65.63 -3.78 35.00
N ALA A 83 65.17 -4.78 34.24
CA ALA A 83 64.33 -4.55 33.07
C ALA A 83 62.92 -4.14 33.50
N ILE A 84 62.36 -3.13 32.82
CA ILE A 84 60.94 -2.78 32.94
C ILE A 84 60.12 -3.90 32.28
N ASP A 85 58.88 -4.11 32.72
CA ASP A 85 58.04 -5.17 32.18
C ASP A 85 57.89 -5.01 30.65
N PRO A 86 58.16 -6.06 29.84
CA PRO A 86 58.00 -5.99 28.39
C PRO A 86 56.61 -5.57 27.94
N THR A 87 55.56 -5.83 28.72
CA THR A 87 54.20 -5.36 28.43
C THR A 87 54.05 -3.84 28.57
N GLU A 88 54.87 -3.18 29.37
CA GLU A 88 54.88 -1.72 29.52
C GLU A 88 55.74 -1.03 28.45
N THR A 89 56.81 -1.69 27.97
CA THR A 89 57.78 -1.10 27.03
C THR A 89 57.54 -1.48 25.57
N ILE A 90 57.05 -2.69 25.28
CA ILE A 90 56.84 -3.21 23.91
C ILE A 90 55.41 -2.97 23.41
N THR A 91 54.39 -3.07 24.27
CA THR A 91 52.98 -2.86 23.87
C THR A 91 52.72 -1.51 23.18
N PRO A 92 53.29 -0.37 23.65
CA PRO A 92 53.12 0.91 22.95
C PRO A 92 53.67 0.90 21.52
N LEU A 93 54.75 0.15 21.26
CA LEU A 93 55.31 -0.01 19.91
C LEU A 93 54.37 -0.83 19.02
N ILE A 94 53.80 -1.91 19.55
CA ILE A 94 52.81 -2.75 18.83
C ILE A 94 51.58 -1.91 18.45
N GLN A 95 51.05 -1.11 19.39
CA GLN A 95 49.89 -0.24 19.14
C GLN A 95 50.18 0.81 18.06
N ARG A 96 51.38 1.40 18.06
CA ARG A 96 51.80 2.34 17.01
C ARG A 96 51.92 1.67 15.64
N LEU A 97 52.41 0.43 15.59
CA LEU A 97 52.49 -0.34 14.33
C LEU A 97 51.10 -0.70 13.81
N GLN A 98 50.17 -1.13 14.67
CA GLN A 98 48.77 -1.39 14.30
C GLN A 98 48.04 -0.13 13.83
N HIS A 99 48.30 1.01 14.48
CA HIS A 99 47.75 2.29 14.03
C HIS A 99 48.33 2.71 12.67
N ALA A 100 49.65 2.57 12.47
CA ALA A 100 50.28 2.85 11.19
C ALA A 100 49.81 1.92 10.08
N GLU A 101 49.58 0.63 10.37
CA GLU A 101 48.95 -0.33 9.45
C GLU A 101 47.55 0.15 9.04
N SER A 102 46.71 0.56 9.99
CA SER A 102 45.37 1.07 9.72
C SER A 102 45.37 2.36 8.87
N GLU A 103 46.30 3.28 9.14
CA GLU A 103 46.49 4.51 8.35
C GLU A 103 47.00 4.19 6.93
N LEU A 104 47.91 3.22 6.78
CA LEU A 104 48.45 2.80 5.50
C LEU A 104 47.41 2.04 4.66
N GLU A 105 46.56 1.20 5.27
CA GLU A 105 45.41 0.57 4.60
C GLU A 105 44.43 1.62 4.07
N SER A 106 44.11 2.62 4.90
CA SER A 106 43.26 3.75 4.50
C SER A 106 43.80 4.49 3.27
N LEU A 107 45.13 4.68 3.20
CA LEU A 107 45.80 5.32 2.06
C LEU A 107 45.92 4.41 0.83
N TYR A 108 45.86 3.09 0.99
CA TYR A 108 46.01 2.12 -0.10
C TYR A 108 44.68 1.78 -0.78
N ASP A 109 43.57 1.84 -0.05
CA ASP A 109 42.27 1.35 -0.52
C ASP A 109 41.52 2.26 -1.50
N THR A 110 41.87 3.54 -1.59
CA THR A 110 41.34 4.45 -2.63
C THR A 110 42.18 4.34 -3.90
N VAL A 111 41.98 3.27 -4.68
CA VAL A 111 42.82 2.95 -5.86
C VAL A 111 42.53 3.90 -7.05
N GLU A 112 41.34 4.49 -7.12
CA GLU A 112 40.99 5.48 -8.14
C GLU A 112 40.15 6.60 -7.51
N ASP A 113 40.79 7.70 -7.16
CA ASP A 113 40.09 8.91 -6.77
C ASP A 113 39.86 9.84 -7.98
N ALA A 114 38.68 10.46 -8.00
CA ALA A 114 38.32 11.68 -8.73
C ALA A 114 38.12 11.64 -10.27
N ARG A 115 37.03 11.01 -10.74
CA ARG A 115 36.14 11.59 -11.79
C ARG A 115 34.68 11.14 -11.62
N GLY A 116 33.83 11.98 -11.02
CA GLY A 116 32.37 11.83 -11.06
C GLY A 116 31.66 11.45 -9.74
N GLY A 117 32.37 11.38 -8.62
CA GLY A 117 31.80 11.09 -7.29
C GLY A 117 31.54 9.59 -7.04
N VAL A 118 32.44 8.72 -7.50
CA VAL A 118 32.40 7.28 -7.24
C VAL A 118 33.80 6.80 -6.84
N ASN A 119 33.92 6.16 -5.69
CA ASN A 119 35.15 5.61 -5.13
C ASN A 119 35.11 4.08 -5.18
N LEU A 120 36.15 3.45 -5.72
CA LEU A 120 36.26 2.00 -5.90
C LEU A 120 37.10 1.35 -4.79
N PHE A 121 36.55 0.31 -4.17
CA PHE A 121 37.18 -0.53 -3.16
C PHE A 121 37.28 -1.98 -3.62
N LYS A 122 38.48 -2.57 -3.51
CA LYS A 122 38.76 -3.95 -3.95
C LYS A 122 38.89 -4.95 -2.81
N SER A 123 39.12 -4.46 -1.59
CA SER A 123 39.27 -5.31 -0.40
C SER A 123 37.94 -5.40 0.35
N ARG A 124 37.53 -6.63 0.69
CA ARG A 124 36.34 -6.90 1.52
C ARG A 124 36.37 -6.15 2.85
N ALA A 125 37.54 -6.01 3.48
CA ALA A 125 37.67 -5.33 4.77
C ALA A 125 37.30 -3.85 4.64
N SER A 126 37.76 -3.23 3.57
CA SER A 126 37.60 -1.81 3.26
C SER A 126 36.17 -1.49 2.85
N VAL A 127 35.57 -2.36 2.04
CA VAL A 127 34.14 -2.29 1.70
C VAL A 127 33.29 -2.30 2.96
N LYS A 128 33.50 -3.27 3.85
CA LYS A 128 32.74 -3.37 5.11
C LYS A 128 32.95 -2.16 6.00
N LYS A 129 34.18 -1.66 6.13
CA LYS A 129 34.49 -0.45 6.89
C LYS A 129 33.68 0.75 6.38
N HIS A 130 33.64 0.98 5.08
CA HIS A 130 32.92 2.12 4.52
C HIS A 130 31.40 1.96 4.59
N ILE A 131 30.87 0.74 4.44
CA ILE A 131 29.43 0.49 4.67
C ILE A 131 29.05 0.85 6.11
N ARG A 132 29.87 0.46 7.11
CA ARG A 132 29.61 0.82 8.52
C ARG A 132 29.68 2.32 8.74
N ASN A 133 30.71 2.99 8.23
CA ASN A 133 30.80 4.44 8.33
C ASN A 133 29.56 5.11 7.72
N LEU A 134 29.08 4.64 6.58
CA LEU A 134 27.89 5.18 5.92
C LEU A 134 26.61 4.94 6.74
N ILE A 135 26.50 3.78 7.41
CA ILE A 135 25.42 3.50 8.37
C ILE A 135 25.53 4.41 9.60
N GLU A 136 26.73 4.67 10.11
CA GLU A 136 26.96 5.50 11.30
C GLU A 136 26.73 6.99 11.02
N GLU A 137 27.04 7.46 9.81
CA GLU A 137 26.98 8.88 9.41
C GLU A 137 25.58 9.32 8.94
N ALA A 138 24.67 8.39 8.61
CA ALA A 138 23.32 8.73 8.13
C ALA A 138 22.53 9.56 9.17
N GLU A 139 21.80 10.58 8.73
CA GLU A 139 21.09 11.51 9.64
C GLU A 139 19.57 11.33 9.63
N GLU A 140 18.97 10.88 8.53
CA GLU A 140 17.51 10.80 8.38
C GLU A 140 17.03 9.38 8.03
N SER A 141 17.69 8.74 7.06
CA SER A 141 17.18 7.48 6.51
C SER A 141 18.27 6.57 5.92
N ILE A 142 18.03 5.27 6.03
CA ILE A 142 18.86 4.23 5.44
C ILE A 142 17.97 3.26 4.65
N ASN A 143 18.20 3.14 3.35
CA ASN A 143 17.60 2.12 2.49
C ASN A 143 18.63 1.05 2.18
N VAL A 144 18.39 -0.20 2.59
CA VAL A 144 19.32 -1.31 2.36
C VAL A 144 18.66 -2.46 1.62
N LEU A 145 19.29 -2.87 0.52
CA LEU A 145 19.06 -4.14 -0.16
C LEU A 145 20.27 -5.03 0.12
N LEU A 146 20.10 -6.10 0.89
CA LEU A 146 21.20 -7.02 1.20
C LEU A 146 20.83 -8.50 1.03
N PRO A 147 21.77 -9.32 0.53
CA PRO A 147 21.63 -10.78 0.53
C PRO A 147 21.44 -11.35 1.94
N GLN A 148 20.62 -12.40 2.05
CA GLN A 148 20.35 -13.11 3.31
C GLN A 148 21.64 -13.51 4.07
N ASP A 149 22.68 -13.94 3.36
CA ASP A 149 23.94 -14.39 3.97
C ASP A 149 24.77 -13.26 4.62
N GLU A 150 24.44 -12.00 4.32
CA GLU A 150 25.12 -10.82 4.88
C GLU A 150 24.35 -10.17 6.02
N VAL A 151 23.10 -10.56 6.28
CA VAL A 151 22.24 -9.93 7.31
C VAL A 151 22.91 -9.94 8.67
N GLU A 152 23.46 -11.09 9.08
CA GLU A 152 24.10 -11.23 10.39
C GLU A 152 25.34 -10.33 10.56
N ARG A 153 25.97 -9.92 9.45
CA ARG A 153 27.22 -9.15 9.49
C ARG A 153 27.02 -7.67 9.76
N PHE A 154 25.86 -7.13 9.39
CA PHE A 154 25.48 -5.73 9.58
C PHE A 154 24.34 -5.55 10.59
N ARG A 155 23.90 -6.64 11.24
CA ARG A 155 22.84 -6.65 12.24
C ARG A 155 23.08 -5.65 13.36
N GLU A 156 24.26 -5.70 13.98
CA GLU A 156 24.59 -4.81 15.11
C GLU A 156 24.65 -3.34 14.66
N ASP A 157 25.16 -3.10 13.45
CA ASP A 157 25.27 -1.76 12.87
C ASP A 157 23.89 -1.15 12.62
N LEU A 158 22.93 -1.92 12.06
CA LEU A 158 21.57 -1.46 11.81
C LEU A 158 20.75 -1.29 13.10
N LEU A 159 20.87 -2.23 14.05
CA LEU A 159 20.18 -2.14 15.34
C LEU A 159 20.66 -0.97 16.21
N ALA A 160 21.89 -0.50 16.00
CA ALA A 160 22.44 0.64 16.72
C ALA A 160 21.84 1.99 16.26
N ARG A 161 21.08 1.99 15.16
CA ARG A 161 20.52 3.17 14.51
C ARG A 161 19.00 3.27 14.70
N ASP A 162 18.55 3.30 15.95
CA ASP A 162 17.14 3.50 16.31
C ASP A 162 16.65 4.96 16.13
N ASP A 163 17.57 5.86 15.79
CA ASP A 163 17.36 7.28 15.59
C ASP A 163 17.08 7.68 14.13
N VAL A 164 17.28 6.76 13.18
CA VAL A 164 17.03 6.98 11.74
C VAL A 164 16.07 5.95 11.18
N ARG A 165 15.37 6.32 10.10
CA ARG A 165 14.40 5.43 9.47
C ARG A 165 15.10 4.42 8.56
N ILE A 166 14.94 3.13 8.85
CA ILE A 166 15.58 2.05 8.11
C ILE A 166 14.53 1.26 7.31
N GLN A 167 14.82 1.05 6.03
CA GLN A 167 14.07 0.16 5.16
C GLN A 167 14.98 -0.95 4.65
N LEU A 168 14.55 -2.19 4.87
CA LEU A 168 15.35 -3.38 4.62
C LEU A 168 14.68 -4.29 3.60
N ILE A 169 15.40 -4.63 2.53
CA ILE A 169 15.07 -5.73 1.62
C ILE A 169 16.12 -6.82 1.77
N VAL A 170 15.69 -8.01 2.18
CA VAL A 170 16.53 -9.21 2.23
C VAL A 170 16.36 -9.98 0.92
N SER A 171 17.42 -10.07 0.13
CA SER A 171 17.43 -10.79 -1.15
C SER A 171 17.97 -12.21 -1.02
N ASN A 172 17.88 -12.98 -2.12
CA ASN A 172 18.44 -14.32 -2.25
C ASN A 172 17.79 -15.38 -1.36
N LEU A 173 16.51 -15.18 -1.05
CA LEU A 173 15.77 -16.09 -0.19
C LEU A 173 15.55 -17.45 -0.85
N ARG A 174 15.61 -18.49 -0.01
CA ARG A 174 15.34 -19.87 -0.45
C ARG A 174 13.86 -20.05 -0.78
N LYS A 175 13.55 -21.01 -1.66
CA LYS A 175 12.18 -21.23 -2.16
C LYS A 175 11.17 -21.54 -1.05
N ASP A 176 11.60 -22.23 0.00
CA ASP A 176 10.81 -22.57 1.19
C ASP A 176 10.51 -21.37 2.09
N GLN A 177 11.24 -20.26 1.92
CA GLN A 177 11.02 -19.01 2.65
C GLN A 177 10.09 -18.04 1.91
N ILE A 178 9.70 -18.35 0.68
CA ILE A 178 8.82 -17.51 -0.13
C ILE A 178 7.40 -18.06 -0.04
N GLY A 179 6.58 -17.40 0.77
CA GLY A 179 5.13 -17.58 0.78
C GLY A 179 4.48 -16.89 -0.42
N GLU A 180 3.15 -16.93 -0.45
CA GLU A 180 2.36 -16.32 -1.50
C GLU A 180 2.33 -14.79 -1.39
N GLU A 181 1.99 -14.27 -0.21
CA GLU A 181 1.98 -12.83 0.04
C GLU A 181 3.14 -12.36 0.92
N THR A 182 3.72 -13.26 1.70
CA THR A 182 4.76 -12.96 2.70
C THR A 182 6.03 -13.77 2.46
N VAL A 183 7.10 -13.36 3.14
CA VAL A 183 8.31 -14.18 3.30
C VAL A 183 8.47 -14.63 4.75
N SER A 184 9.07 -15.81 4.93
CA SER A 184 9.51 -16.31 6.23
C SER A 184 11.00 -15.98 6.40
N LEU A 185 11.27 -14.96 7.22
CA LEU A 185 12.60 -14.63 7.71
C LEU A 185 12.74 -15.08 9.16
N ASP A 186 13.98 -15.10 9.64
CA ASP A 186 14.26 -15.32 11.06
C ASP A 186 13.64 -14.17 11.88
N GLU A 187 13.04 -14.46 13.04
CA GLU A 187 12.40 -13.44 13.91
C GLU A 187 13.37 -12.30 14.23
N SER A 188 14.66 -12.59 14.35
CA SER A 188 15.69 -11.58 14.57
C SER A 188 15.81 -10.55 13.44
N CYS A 189 15.31 -10.84 12.24
CA CYS A 189 15.32 -9.89 11.12
C CYS A 189 14.20 -8.84 11.25
N HIS A 190 13.18 -9.09 12.06
CA HIS A 190 11.98 -8.24 12.14
C HIS A 190 12.30 -6.88 12.76
N ASP A 191 13.20 -6.86 13.74
CA ASP A 191 13.55 -5.66 14.49
C ASP A 191 14.74 -4.88 13.88
N LEU A 192 15.26 -5.31 12.73
CA LEU A 192 16.41 -4.68 12.09
C LEU A 192 16.10 -3.34 11.42
N ALA A 193 14.83 -3.09 11.12
CA ALA A 193 14.39 -1.95 10.35
C ALA A 193 12.91 -1.66 10.58
N ASP A 194 12.47 -0.43 10.32
CA ASP A 194 11.05 -0.05 10.40
C ASP A 194 10.18 -0.86 9.43
N ARG A 195 10.74 -1.19 8.26
CA ARG A 195 10.06 -2.03 7.26
C ARG A 195 11.02 -3.04 6.71
N VAL A 196 10.67 -4.31 6.87
CA VAL A 196 11.44 -5.44 6.35
C VAL A 196 10.63 -6.14 5.26
N ARG A 197 11.27 -6.38 4.11
CA ARG A 197 10.73 -7.19 3.02
C ARG A 197 11.76 -8.20 2.54
N GLY A 198 11.29 -9.20 1.82
CA GLY A 198 12.12 -10.24 1.24
C GLY A 198 11.84 -10.48 -0.24
N ILE A 199 12.88 -10.81 -0.99
CA ILE A 199 12.77 -11.17 -2.41
C ILE A 199 13.62 -12.39 -2.74
N LYS A 200 13.14 -13.18 -3.70
CA LYS A 200 13.84 -14.38 -4.18
C LYS A 200 15.02 -14.06 -5.10
N SER A 201 14.98 -12.93 -5.81
CA SER A 201 16.00 -12.61 -6.81
C SER A 201 17.38 -12.49 -6.19
N ASN A 202 18.39 -12.84 -6.99
CA ASN A 202 19.78 -12.76 -6.60
C ASN A 202 20.28 -11.32 -6.83
N GLU A 203 20.21 -10.50 -5.79
CA GLU A 203 20.62 -9.09 -5.85
C GLU A 203 22.01 -8.86 -5.26
N SER A 204 22.67 -7.80 -5.73
CA SER A 204 23.90 -7.28 -5.12
C SER A 204 23.55 -6.41 -3.91
N PHE A 205 24.52 -6.16 -3.04
CA PHE A 205 24.30 -5.30 -1.87
C PHE A 205 24.21 -3.84 -2.32
N VAL A 206 23.18 -3.13 -1.85
CA VAL A 206 22.98 -1.69 -2.05
C VAL A 206 22.64 -1.08 -0.70
N LEU A 207 23.32 -0.02 -0.31
CA LEU A 207 22.95 0.83 0.81
C LEU A 207 22.83 2.26 0.33
N ILE A 208 21.78 2.97 0.71
CA ILE A 208 21.58 4.38 0.40
C ILE A 208 21.31 5.09 1.74
N ALA A 209 22.14 6.08 2.06
CA ALA A 209 21.99 6.95 3.22
C ALA A 209 21.49 8.33 2.76
N ASP A 210 20.40 8.80 3.39
CA ASP A 210 19.82 10.14 3.20
C ASP A 210 19.51 10.52 1.74
N ARG A 211 19.48 9.53 0.85
CA ARG A 211 19.25 9.65 -0.60
C ARG A 211 20.33 10.43 -1.36
N GLU A 212 21.40 10.83 -0.68
CA GLU A 212 22.50 11.61 -1.27
C GLU A 212 23.80 10.81 -1.37
N ASP A 213 23.96 9.77 -0.53
CA ASP A 213 25.13 8.90 -0.54
C ASP A 213 24.70 7.43 -0.65
N ALA A 214 25.45 6.64 -1.41
CA ALA A 214 25.13 5.23 -1.65
C ALA A 214 26.38 4.35 -1.72
N PHE A 215 26.24 3.09 -1.31
CA PHE A 215 27.25 2.06 -1.45
C PHE A 215 26.70 0.88 -2.26
N PHE A 216 27.42 0.47 -3.29
CA PHE A 216 27.07 -0.67 -4.13
C PHE A 216 28.18 -1.72 -4.05
N TRP A 217 27.88 -2.94 -3.60
CA TRP A 217 28.85 -4.01 -3.46
C TRP A 217 28.46 -5.21 -4.32
N THR A 218 29.29 -5.51 -5.33
CA THR A 218 29.03 -6.52 -6.37
C THR A 218 29.46 -7.92 -5.95
N ASP A 219 28.76 -8.91 -6.49
CA ASP A 219 29.05 -10.36 -6.35
C ASP A 219 29.14 -10.91 -4.92
N VAL A 220 28.52 -10.22 -3.97
CA VAL A 220 28.51 -10.64 -2.54
C VAL A 220 27.87 -12.00 -2.36
N ALA A 221 26.93 -12.34 -3.23
CA ALA A 221 26.21 -13.59 -3.24
C ALA A 221 26.79 -14.67 -4.17
N GLU A 222 28.00 -14.46 -4.70
CA GLU A 222 28.68 -15.41 -5.61
C GLU A 222 27.80 -15.85 -6.79
N THR A 223 27.05 -14.90 -7.35
CA THR A 223 26.04 -15.14 -8.40
C THR A 223 26.67 -15.56 -9.73
N GLY A 224 27.98 -15.31 -9.90
CA GLY A 224 28.74 -15.62 -11.10
C GLY A 224 28.48 -14.69 -12.29
N MET A 225 27.77 -13.58 -12.08
CA MET A 225 27.47 -12.59 -13.13
C MET A 225 28.63 -11.61 -13.38
N THR A 226 29.51 -11.42 -12.41
CA THR A 226 30.75 -10.62 -12.52
C THR A 226 31.94 -11.48 -12.07
N SER A 227 33.14 -11.18 -12.59
CA SER A 227 34.34 -11.99 -12.29
C SER A 227 35.13 -11.53 -11.06
N GLU A 228 34.80 -10.36 -10.49
CA GLU A 228 35.52 -9.75 -9.36
C GLU A 228 34.53 -9.10 -8.38
N GLU A 229 34.73 -9.35 -7.09
CA GLU A 229 34.03 -8.69 -5.99
C GLU A 229 34.60 -7.28 -5.77
N GLN A 230 33.76 -6.25 -5.83
CA GLN A 230 34.16 -4.84 -5.75
C GLN A 230 33.08 -4.01 -5.04
N GLY A 231 33.49 -2.99 -4.29
CA GLY A 231 32.59 -2.02 -3.67
C GLY A 231 32.74 -0.63 -4.29
N PHE A 232 31.63 0.07 -4.45
CA PHE A 232 31.55 1.39 -5.05
C PHE A 232 30.82 2.31 -4.07
N HIS A 233 31.53 3.28 -3.51
CA HIS A 233 30.93 4.35 -2.71
C HIS A 233 30.62 5.53 -3.63
N ILE A 234 29.38 5.99 -3.63
CA ILE A 234 28.82 6.91 -4.60
C ILE A 234 28.39 8.16 -3.85
N THR A 235 29.26 9.16 -3.89
CA THR A 235 29.07 10.47 -3.24
C THR A 235 28.43 11.51 -4.16
N ASN A 236 28.11 11.13 -5.40
CA ASN A 236 27.36 11.97 -6.32
C ASN A 236 25.85 11.78 -6.10
N PRO A 237 25.11 12.81 -5.65
CA PRO A 237 23.69 12.68 -5.32
C PRO A 237 22.82 12.26 -6.51
N GLU A 238 23.20 12.61 -7.76
CA GLU A 238 22.44 12.18 -8.94
C GLU A 238 22.59 10.68 -9.22
N LEU A 239 23.77 10.11 -8.93
CA LEU A 239 23.99 8.67 -9.06
C LEU A 239 23.39 7.90 -7.88
N ALA A 240 23.52 8.43 -6.66
CA ALA A 240 22.84 7.89 -5.49
C ALA A 240 21.32 7.85 -5.71
N PHE A 241 20.74 8.92 -6.28
CA PHE A 241 19.33 8.97 -6.66
C PHE A 241 18.91 7.90 -7.67
N LEU A 242 19.77 7.51 -8.61
CA LEU A 242 19.46 6.43 -9.55
C LEU A 242 19.41 5.06 -8.86
N LEU A 243 20.33 4.80 -7.94
CA LEU A 243 20.30 3.59 -7.11
C LEU A 243 19.10 3.58 -6.17
N ASP A 244 18.82 4.72 -5.56
CA ASP A 244 17.64 4.96 -4.74
C ASP A 244 16.37 4.59 -5.50
N ARG A 245 16.21 5.12 -6.71
CA ARG A 245 15.09 4.83 -7.60
C ARG A 245 15.05 3.37 -8.02
N PHE A 246 16.19 2.71 -8.24
CA PHE A 246 16.24 1.28 -8.54
C PHE A 246 15.69 0.44 -7.39
N VAL A 247 16.18 0.65 -6.17
CA VAL A 247 15.74 -0.09 -4.98
C VAL A 247 14.25 0.17 -4.73
N ASP A 248 13.84 1.44 -4.73
CA ASP A 248 12.48 1.88 -4.41
C ASP A 248 11.44 1.50 -5.47
N GLN A 249 11.76 1.67 -6.76
CA GLN A 249 10.76 1.51 -7.82
C GLN A 249 10.82 0.16 -8.53
N SER A 250 11.94 -0.56 -8.45
CA SER A 250 12.10 -1.85 -9.14
C SER A 250 12.05 -3.02 -8.18
N ILE A 251 12.77 -2.94 -7.05
CA ILE A 251 12.92 -4.09 -6.15
C ILE A 251 11.84 -4.08 -5.06
N TRP A 252 11.61 -2.95 -4.39
CA TRP A 252 10.63 -2.83 -3.31
C TRP A 252 9.21 -3.31 -3.66
N PRO A 253 8.65 -2.99 -4.85
CA PRO A 253 7.30 -3.44 -5.23
C PRO A 253 7.22 -4.95 -5.52
N LEU A 254 8.37 -5.59 -5.81
CA LEU A 254 8.47 -7.02 -6.05
C LEU A 254 8.81 -7.82 -4.77
N ALA A 255 9.34 -7.13 -3.76
CA ALA A 255 9.65 -7.71 -2.46
C ALA A 255 8.37 -7.86 -1.61
N LYS A 256 8.28 -8.97 -0.86
CA LYS A 256 7.13 -9.32 -0.03
C LYS A 256 7.38 -8.98 1.44
N PRO A 257 6.36 -8.55 2.21
CA PRO A 257 6.48 -8.33 3.65
C PRO A 257 6.82 -9.60 4.44
N VAL A 258 7.36 -9.46 5.64
CA VAL A 258 7.67 -10.59 6.52
C VAL A 258 6.41 -11.09 7.22
N GLN A 259 6.28 -12.42 7.32
CA GLN A 259 5.15 -13.06 7.99
C GLN A 259 5.05 -12.67 9.47
N GLY A 260 3.85 -12.35 9.95
CA GLY A 260 3.59 -12.05 11.37
C GLY A 260 3.89 -10.62 11.80
N VAL A 261 4.39 -9.77 10.91
CA VAL A 261 4.45 -8.32 11.13
C VAL A 261 3.15 -7.72 10.62
N ASP A 262 2.38 -7.07 11.50
CA ASP A 262 1.15 -6.38 11.12
C ASP A 262 1.50 -5.23 10.19
N GLY A 263 1.06 -5.31 8.93
CA GLY A 263 1.42 -4.35 7.87
C GLY A 263 0.60 -3.06 7.91
N SER A 264 -0.25 -2.89 8.92
CA SER A 264 -1.10 -1.73 9.09
C SER A 264 -0.25 -0.51 9.49
N PRO A 265 -0.28 0.60 8.75
CA PRO A 265 0.48 1.79 9.11
C PRO A 265 -0.05 2.39 10.42
N THR A 266 0.85 2.88 11.25
CA THR A 266 0.51 3.61 12.48
C THR A 266 0.85 5.08 12.31
N PHE A 267 -0.04 5.96 12.76
CA PHE A 267 0.16 7.41 12.71
C PHE A 267 0.23 7.99 14.13
N PRO A 268 0.98 9.08 14.37
CA PRO A 268 1.67 9.91 13.39
C PRO A 268 2.91 9.24 12.79
N GLN A 269 3.13 9.42 11.49
CA GLN A 269 4.29 8.85 10.78
C GLN A 269 4.93 9.87 9.86
N ARG A 270 6.25 10.02 9.95
CA ARG A 270 7.06 10.90 9.08
C ARG A 270 7.69 10.10 7.95
N TYR A 271 7.54 10.59 6.73
CA TYR A 271 7.99 9.99 5.48
C TYR A 271 8.96 10.92 4.75
N ILE A 272 10.03 10.35 4.22
CA ILE A 272 10.95 11.03 3.29
C ILE A 272 10.53 10.76 1.83
N ARG A 273 9.76 9.68 1.60
CA ARG A 273 9.27 9.27 0.28
C ARG A 273 7.78 9.49 0.16
N MET A 274 7.41 10.23 -0.88
CA MET A 274 6.01 10.40 -1.26
C MET A 274 5.31 9.05 -1.48
N ARG A 275 5.95 8.10 -2.17
CA ARG A 275 5.32 6.80 -2.46
C ARG A 275 5.02 5.98 -1.21
N ASP A 276 5.91 5.97 -0.22
CA ASP A 276 5.64 5.27 1.03
C ASP A 276 4.48 5.91 1.79
N CYS A 277 4.44 7.25 1.81
CA CYS A 277 3.32 8.00 2.37
C CYS A 277 2.00 7.60 1.69
N LEU A 278 1.97 7.59 0.36
CA LEU A 278 0.77 7.26 -0.40
C LEU A 278 0.35 5.79 -0.28
N ILE A 279 1.29 4.84 -0.20
CA ILE A 279 0.98 3.42 0.01
C ILE A 279 0.35 3.20 1.39
N ASP A 280 0.90 3.84 2.41
CA ASP A 280 0.38 3.72 3.77
C ASP A 280 -0.97 4.44 3.90
N LEU A 281 -1.12 5.64 3.32
CA LEU A 281 -2.42 6.33 3.23
C LEU A 281 -3.45 5.48 2.48
N GLN A 282 -3.10 4.85 1.37
CA GLN A 282 -3.99 3.95 0.63
C GLN A 282 -4.39 2.73 1.45
N THR A 283 -3.45 2.18 2.22
CA THR A 283 -3.75 1.05 3.10
C THR A 283 -4.70 1.48 4.21
N ALA A 284 -4.48 2.65 4.79
CA ALA A 284 -5.30 3.21 5.86
C ALA A 284 -6.69 3.65 5.37
N SER A 285 -6.78 4.17 4.14
CA SER A 285 -8.02 4.67 3.52
C SER A 285 -8.94 3.56 3.02
N ARG A 286 -8.56 2.29 3.13
CA ARG A 286 -9.48 1.16 2.86
C ARG A 286 -10.61 1.07 3.87
N ASN A 287 -10.33 1.48 5.11
CA ASN A 287 -11.25 1.36 6.24
C ASN A 287 -11.66 2.71 6.81
N ARG A 288 -11.19 3.82 6.21
CA ARG A 288 -11.35 5.19 6.71
C ARG A 288 -11.37 6.15 5.52
N SER A 289 -12.03 7.29 5.68
CA SER A 289 -11.96 8.34 4.66
C SER A 289 -10.55 8.93 4.58
N VAL A 290 -10.14 9.39 3.39
CA VAL A 290 -8.86 10.06 3.20
C VAL A 290 -8.78 11.37 4.02
N GLU A 291 -9.93 12.00 4.27
CA GLU A 291 -10.04 13.24 5.07
C GLU A 291 -9.80 13.05 6.57
N SER A 292 -9.71 11.80 7.03
CA SER A 292 -9.30 11.46 8.39
C SER A 292 -7.82 11.73 8.66
N PHE A 293 -7.04 12.09 7.63
CA PHE A 293 -5.62 12.37 7.73
C PHE A 293 -5.31 13.85 7.50
N ALA A 294 -4.33 14.37 8.22
CA ALA A 294 -3.69 15.64 7.93
C ALA A 294 -2.21 15.39 7.60
N VAL A 295 -1.64 16.30 6.80
CA VAL A 295 -0.26 16.27 6.39
C VAL A 295 0.41 17.58 6.77
N GLU A 296 1.49 17.49 7.53
CA GLU A 296 2.51 18.52 7.61
C GLU A 296 3.64 18.18 6.64
N PHE A 297 4.12 19.12 5.83
CA PHE A 297 5.29 18.89 5.01
C PHE A 297 6.29 20.05 5.07
N GLU A 298 7.56 19.68 4.99
CA GLU A 298 8.71 20.59 4.86
C GLU A 298 9.26 20.44 3.45
N GLY A 299 9.49 21.55 2.75
CA GLY A 299 9.73 21.48 1.31
C GLY A 299 10.04 22.82 0.66
N TYR A 300 9.74 22.92 -0.63
CA TYR A 300 9.92 24.11 -1.43
C TYR A 300 8.69 24.38 -2.30
N ASP A 301 8.36 25.65 -2.49
CA ASP A 301 7.46 26.08 -3.56
C ASP A 301 8.14 25.83 -4.93
N VAL A 302 7.46 25.13 -5.84
CA VAL A 302 8.08 24.65 -7.08
C VAL A 302 8.42 25.79 -8.04
N GLU A 303 7.58 26.84 -8.10
CA GLU A 303 7.77 27.99 -8.97
C GLU A 303 8.88 28.92 -8.45
N THR A 304 8.81 29.29 -7.17
CA THR A 304 9.68 30.31 -6.55
C THR A 304 10.96 29.72 -5.96
N ARG A 305 10.96 28.42 -5.64
CA ARG A 305 12.03 27.71 -4.90
C ARG A 305 12.26 28.24 -3.48
N GLU A 306 11.30 28.94 -2.91
CA GLU A 306 11.36 29.36 -1.51
C GLU A 306 11.04 28.17 -0.57
N PRO A 307 11.77 28.01 0.54
CA PRO A 307 11.49 26.94 1.50
C PRO A 307 10.15 27.20 2.20
N VAL A 308 9.36 26.15 2.36
CA VAL A 308 8.04 26.19 2.99
C VAL A 308 7.88 25.08 4.02
N GLN A 309 7.09 25.37 5.05
CA GLN A 309 6.56 24.38 5.97
C GLN A 309 5.06 24.65 6.10
N LYS A 310 4.24 23.68 5.70
CA LYS A 310 2.80 23.85 5.57
C LYS A 310 2.08 22.64 6.16
N HIS A 311 0.85 22.87 6.60
CA HIS A 311 -0.04 21.87 7.17
C HIS A 311 -1.40 21.96 6.49
N GLY A 312 -2.02 20.82 6.22
CA GLY A 312 -3.33 20.78 5.59
C GLY A 312 -4.02 19.43 5.68
N LYS A 313 -5.33 19.44 5.44
CA LYS A 313 -6.19 18.26 5.37
C LYS A 313 -5.93 17.52 4.05
N VAL A 314 -5.83 16.19 4.09
CA VAL A 314 -5.74 15.39 2.85
C VAL A 314 -7.12 15.30 2.20
N THR A 315 -7.25 15.76 0.97
CA THR A 315 -8.50 15.72 0.18
C THR A 315 -8.47 14.64 -0.90
N GLY A 316 -7.27 14.23 -1.30
CA GLY A 316 -7.03 13.20 -2.30
C GLY A 316 -5.55 12.91 -2.44
N TYR A 317 -5.23 11.98 -3.33
CA TYR A 317 -3.87 11.72 -3.75
C TYR A 317 -3.84 11.02 -5.11
N HIS A 318 -2.71 11.07 -5.79
CA HIS A 318 -2.52 10.34 -7.02
C HIS A 318 -1.21 9.56 -6.97
N TYR A 319 -1.29 8.28 -7.32
CA TYR A 319 -0.12 7.44 -7.54
C TYR A 319 -0.44 6.35 -8.55
N SER A 320 0.45 6.16 -9.53
CA SER A 320 0.37 5.03 -10.46
C SER A 320 1.63 4.18 -10.35
N LYS A 321 1.44 2.85 -10.39
CA LYS A 321 2.54 1.87 -10.41
C LYS A 321 3.49 2.04 -11.59
N PHE A 322 3.02 2.66 -12.69
CA PHE A 322 3.77 2.80 -13.94
C PHE A 322 4.05 4.25 -14.33
N ASP A 323 3.43 5.23 -13.67
CA ASP A 323 3.70 6.65 -13.92
C ASP A 323 4.79 7.18 -12.97
N VAL A 324 5.44 8.27 -13.38
CA VAL A 324 6.41 9.00 -12.57
C VAL A 324 5.70 9.93 -11.57
N ARG A 325 4.39 10.17 -11.75
CA ARG A 325 3.59 11.05 -10.88
C ARG A 325 3.19 10.37 -9.57
N ALA A 326 3.46 11.06 -8.48
CA ALA A 326 3.07 10.69 -7.12
C ALA A 326 2.92 11.98 -6.32
N TYR A 327 1.71 12.34 -5.92
CA TYR A 327 1.43 13.58 -5.19
C TYR A 327 0.22 13.45 -4.25
N LEU A 328 0.17 14.35 -3.26
CA LEU A 328 -0.96 14.57 -2.36
C LEU A 328 -1.78 15.77 -2.81
N GLU A 329 -3.09 15.72 -2.60
CA GLU A 329 -3.99 16.87 -2.74
C GLU A 329 -4.39 17.36 -1.35
N LEU A 330 -3.96 18.56 -0.98
CA LEU A 330 -4.15 19.12 0.36
C LEU A 330 -5.00 20.39 0.34
N ASP A 331 -5.91 20.51 1.31
CA ASP A 331 -6.54 21.77 1.68
C ASP A 331 -5.72 22.39 2.82
N LEU A 332 -4.96 23.45 2.51
CA LEU A 332 -4.00 24.05 3.45
C LEU A 332 -4.70 24.98 4.46
N ASP A 333 -4.29 24.93 5.73
CA ASP A 333 -4.85 25.76 6.79
C ASP A 333 -4.69 27.27 6.54
N ASP A 334 -3.71 27.67 5.71
CA ASP A 334 -3.39 29.06 5.37
C ASP A 334 -3.91 29.51 3.99
N SER A 335 -4.65 28.64 3.28
CA SER A 335 -5.23 28.95 1.96
C SER A 335 -6.58 29.66 2.11
N GLU A 336 -6.72 30.84 1.47
CA GLU A 336 -8.01 31.54 1.40
C GLU A 336 -8.92 31.02 0.25
N ASN A 337 -8.48 30.07 -0.58
CA ASN A 337 -9.31 29.24 -1.49
C ASN A 337 -8.46 28.26 -2.32
N GLY A 338 -8.74 26.95 -2.19
CA GLY A 338 -8.39 25.92 -3.17
C GLY A 338 -7.46 24.82 -2.65
N THR A 339 -7.68 23.60 -3.17
CA THR A 339 -6.81 22.43 -3.01
C THR A 339 -5.48 22.66 -3.74
N VAL A 340 -4.37 22.32 -3.08
CA VAL A 340 -3.01 22.36 -3.66
C VAL A 340 -2.47 20.95 -3.86
N THR A 341 -1.50 20.82 -4.76
CA THR A 341 -0.78 19.57 -5.03
C THR A 341 0.61 19.59 -4.40
N VAL A 342 0.98 18.50 -3.72
CA VAL A 342 2.29 18.33 -3.09
C VAL A 342 2.95 17.08 -3.63
N GLY A 343 4.03 17.25 -4.39
CA GLY A 343 4.84 16.16 -4.95
C GLY A 343 6.00 15.75 -4.05
N GLY A 344 6.64 14.63 -4.37
CA GLY A 344 7.85 14.18 -3.67
C GLY A 344 9.13 14.90 -4.10
N TRP A 345 10.28 14.40 -3.63
CA TRP A 345 11.60 14.93 -4.02
C TRP A 345 11.76 15.09 -5.54
N LYS A 346 12.22 16.27 -5.99
CA LYS A 346 12.36 16.67 -7.40
C LYS A 346 11.02 16.83 -8.16
N ALA A 347 9.93 17.09 -7.46
CA ALA A 347 8.66 17.54 -8.06
C ALA A 347 8.87 18.78 -8.94
N THR A 348 8.15 18.84 -10.06
CA THR A 348 8.24 19.95 -11.03
C THR A 348 6.89 20.35 -11.63
N LEU A 349 5.84 19.57 -11.39
CA LEU A 349 4.51 19.81 -11.93
C LEU A 349 3.53 20.26 -10.85
N GLU A 350 3.75 19.79 -9.63
CA GLU A 350 2.97 20.08 -8.44
C GLU A 350 3.27 21.49 -7.91
N ASP A 351 2.38 22.04 -7.07
CA ASP A 351 2.57 23.36 -6.46
C ASP A 351 3.76 23.38 -5.50
N TYR A 352 3.93 22.29 -4.74
CA TYR A 352 4.99 22.14 -3.75
C TYR A 352 5.80 20.84 -3.91
N GLU A 353 7.09 20.91 -3.61
CA GLU A 353 8.01 19.77 -3.47
C GLU A 353 8.20 19.47 -1.98
N ALA A 354 7.75 18.30 -1.51
CA ALA A 354 8.00 17.84 -0.15
C ALA A 354 9.34 17.09 -0.03
N ARG A 355 10.12 17.44 1.00
CA ARG A 355 11.33 16.74 1.45
C ARG A 355 11.06 15.84 2.65
N ALA A 356 10.18 16.27 3.52
CA ALA A 356 9.64 15.45 4.60
C ALA A 356 8.14 15.66 4.71
N ILE A 357 7.42 14.59 5.02
CA ILE A 357 5.96 14.53 5.06
C ILE A 357 5.56 13.84 6.36
N THR A 358 4.92 14.53 7.28
CA THR A 358 4.38 13.93 8.50
C THR A 358 2.88 13.77 8.33
N VAL A 359 2.41 12.53 8.29
CA VAL A 359 0.99 12.20 8.29
C VAL A 359 0.52 12.01 9.72
N THR A 360 -0.56 12.67 10.09
CA THR A 360 -1.23 12.54 11.39
C THR A 360 -2.68 12.09 11.17
N GLU A 361 -3.19 11.28 12.10
CA GLU A 361 -4.64 11.07 12.19
C GLU A 361 -5.28 12.30 12.82
N ARG A 362 -6.33 12.84 12.18
CA ARG A 362 -7.13 13.92 12.75
C ARG A 362 -8.07 13.30 13.79
N GLU A 363 -8.13 13.89 14.98
CA GLU A 363 -9.03 13.46 16.08
C GLU A 363 -10.53 13.57 15.75
N GLU A 364 -10.90 13.96 14.53
CA GLU A 364 -12.30 14.21 14.12
C GLU A 364 -12.99 13.01 13.43
N ARG A 365 -12.32 11.89 13.20
CA ARG A 365 -12.99 10.63 12.79
C ARG A 365 -12.38 9.42 13.49
N THR A 366 -12.89 9.14 14.69
CA THR A 366 -12.67 7.87 15.39
C THR A 366 -12.88 6.70 14.41
N PRO A 367 -12.00 5.68 14.38
CA PRO A 367 -12.15 4.55 13.45
C PRO A 367 -13.51 3.87 13.63
N ALA A 368 -14.41 3.98 12.65
CA ALA A 368 -15.63 3.18 12.40
C ALA A 368 -16.21 2.40 13.61
N ARG A 369 -16.34 3.06 14.76
CA ARG A 369 -16.83 2.52 16.05
C ARG A 369 -17.76 3.49 16.77
N SER A 370 -17.88 4.71 16.27
CA SER A 370 -18.82 5.70 16.79
C SER A 370 -19.32 6.52 15.63
N MET A 371 -20.64 6.56 15.48
CA MET A 371 -21.35 7.43 14.55
C MET A 371 -20.93 8.89 14.75
N ASP A 372 -20.55 9.59 13.67
CA ASP A 372 -20.23 11.02 13.74
C ASP A 372 -21.47 11.91 13.96
N ASP A 373 -21.26 13.17 14.35
CA ASP A 373 -22.35 14.11 14.67
C ASP A 373 -23.23 14.42 13.45
N GLU A 374 -22.64 14.50 12.24
CA GLU A 374 -23.40 14.71 10.98
C GLU A 374 -24.34 13.52 10.71
N THR A 375 -23.85 12.29 10.87
CA THR A 375 -24.65 11.07 10.74
C THR A 375 -25.74 11.00 11.81
N ALA A 376 -25.44 11.43 13.04
CA ALA A 376 -26.42 11.48 14.13
C ALA A 376 -27.59 12.44 13.81
N ASP A 377 -27.28 13.63 13.28
CA ASP A 377 -28.27 14.62 12.87
C ASP A 377 -29.13 14.12 11.70
N HIS A 378 -28.51 13.50 10.70
CA HIS A 378 -29.20 12.88 9.57
C HIS A 378 -30.07 11.69 9.98
N LEU A 379 -29.63 10.89 10.95
CA LEU A 379 -30.43 9.81 11.53
C LEU A 379 -31.65 10.35 12.27
N ALA A 380 -31.50 11.41 13.04
CA ALA A 380 -32.63 12.06 13.72
C ALA A 380 -33.66 12.59 12.72
N ALA A 381 -33.20 13.25 11.66
CA ALA A 381 -34.05 13.73 10.57
C ALA A 381 -34.76 12.57 9.84
N CYS A 382 -34.06 11.46 9.58
CA CYS A 382 -34.64 10.25 8.98
C CYS A 382 -35.76 9.66 9.85
N ARG A 383 -35.53 9.54 11.17
CA ARG A 383 -36.55 9.05 12.12
C ARG A 383 -37.79 9.93 12.18
N GLU A 384 -37.62 11.25 12.09
CA GLU A 384 -38.75 12.20 12.09
C GLU A 384 -39.55 12.15 10.77
N ALA A 385 -38.86 11.99 9.65
CA ALA A 385 -39.47 12.02 8.33
C ALA A 385 -40.20 10.71 7.94
N LEU A 386 -39.82 9.56 8.54
CA LEU A 386 -40.46 8.27 8.23
C LEU A 386 -41.91 8.20 8.75
N PRO A 387 -42.91 7.99 7.87
CA PRO A 387 -44.31 7.92 8.28
C PRO A 387 -44.60 6.66 9.13
N GLU A 388 -45.68 6.70 9.92
CA GLU A 388 -46.07 5.54 10.74
C GLU A 388 -46.43 4.31 9.89
N THR A 389 -47.08 4.55 8.76
CA THR A 389 -47.50 3.55 7.78
C THR A 389 -47.12 4.05 6.40
N LEU A 390 -46.70 3.14 5.54
CA LEU A 390 -46.43 3.41 4.13
C LEU A 390 -47.66 3.04 3.30
N ASP A 391 -48.09 3.94 2.41
CA ASP A 391 -49.09 3.67 1.38
C ASP A 391 -48.36 3.72 0.04
N GLY A 392 -47.98 2.54 -0.47
CA GLY A 392 -47.15 2.45 -1.66
C GLY A 392 -47.95 2.76 -2.93
N GLY A 393 -47.41 3.63 -3.78
CA GLY A 393 -47.97 3.93 -5.09
C GLY A 393 -47.39 3.08 -6.24
N PRO A 394 -47.74 3.42 -7.49
CA PRO A 394 -47.12 2.86 -8.67
C PRO A 394 -45.67 3.36 -8.82
N VAL A 395 -44.75 2.45 -9.12
CA VAL A 395 -43.34 2.76 -9.39
C VAL A 395 -42.87 1.95 -10.60
N THR A 396 -41.91 2.47 -11.35
CA THR A 396 -41.48 1.83 -12.60
C THR A 396 -39.97 1.63 -12.65
N PHE A 397 -39.56 0.42 -12.98
CA PHE A 397 -38.15 0.03 -13.02
C PHE A 397 -37.78 -0.67 -14.33
N GLY A 398 -36.68 -0.24 -14.94
CA GLY A 398 -36.14 -0.79 -16.19
C GLY A 398 -34.67 -0.42 -16.32
N PHE A 399 -34.02 -0.45 -17.49
CA PHE A 399 -34.33 -1.24 -18.69
C PHE A 399 -33.44 -2.50 -18.74
N ASP A 400 -32.90 -2.91 -17.60
CA ASP A 400 -31.98 -4.05 -17.53
C ASP A 400 -32.72 -5.38 -17.31
N GLY A 401 -31.97 -6.48 -17.25
CA GLY A 401 -32.54 -7.80 -17.00
C GLY A 401 -31.47 -8.88 -16.95
N PHE A 402 -31.37 -9.55 -15.80
CA PHE A 402 -30.35 -10.58 -15.57
C PHE A 402 -30.94 -11.86 -15.01
N VAL A 403 -30.31 -12.98 -15.37
CA VAL A 403 -30.50 -14.26 -14.67
C VAL A 403 -29.15 -14.69 -14.13
N ASP A 404 -29.06 -14.74 -12.80
CA ASP A 404 -27.85 -15.15 -12.10
C ASP A 404 -27.94 -16.64 -11.75
N ASN A 405 -27.03 -17.41 -12.31
CA ASN A 405 -26.76 -18.78 -11.88
C ASN A 405 -25.74 -18.74 -10.73
N VAL A 406 -26.14 -19.19 -9.55
CA VAL A 406 -25.23 -19.31 -8.41
C VAL A 406 -24.37 -20.56 -8.62
N ARG A 407 -23.05 -20.37 -8.62
CA ARG A 407 -22.06 -21.39 -8.91
C ARG A 407 -21.13 -21.63 -7.74
N GLU A 408 -20.79 -22.89 -7.51
CA GLU A 408 -19.72 -23.31 -6.62
C GLU A 408 -18.60 -23.92 -7.44
N MET A 409 -17.39 -23.38 -7.32
CA MET A 409 -16.23 -23.91 -8.05
C MET A 409 -15.74 -25.19 -7.38
N VAL A 410 -15.49 -26.22 -8.18
CA VAL A 410 -14.97 -27.50 -7.72
C VAL A 410 -13.45 -27.46 -7.71
N ASP A 411 -12.84 -27.77 -6.57
CA ASP A 411 -11.41 -28.03 -6.48
C ASP A 411 -11.09 -29.44 -6.95
N VAL A 412 -11.53 -30.45 -6.19
CA VAL A 412 -11.26 -31.87 -6.47
C VAL A 412 -12.56 -32.65 -6.47
N ARG A 413 -12.88 -33.27 -7.60
CA ARG A 413 -14.01 -34.21 -7.70
C ARG A 413 -13.58 -35.60 -7.22
N ARG A 414 -14.22 -36.08 -6.15
CA ARG A 414 -13.97 -37.40 -5.54
C ARG A 414 -14.99 -38.47 -5.96
N GLY A 415 -16.14 -38.04 -6.48
CA GLY A 415 -17.19 -38.89 -7.00
C GLY A 415 -18.23 -38.14 -7.85
N PRO A 416 -19.34 -38.81 -8.23
CA PRO A 416 -20.41 -38.18 -9.00
C PRO A 416 -21.04 -36.98 -8.28
N ASP A 417 -21.25 -37.09 -6.96
CA ASP A 417 -21.89 -36.07 -6.12
C ASP A 417 -20.99 -35.64 -4.94
N GLU A 418 -19.73 -36.10 -4.91
CA GLU A 418 -18.77 -35.79 -3.84
C GLU A 418 -17.60 -34.98 -4.40
N TYR A 419 -17.41 -33.77 -3.91
CA TYR A 419 -16.35 -32.86 -4.33
C TYR A 419 -15.87 -31.98 -3.18
N ASP A 420 -14.61 -31.57 -3.25
CA ASP A 420 -14.08 -30.48 -2.45
C ASP A 420 -14.35 -29.16 -3.18
N ARG A 421 -14.84 -28.15 -2.47
CA ARG A 421 -15.05 -26.80 -3.00
C ARG A 421 -13.72 -26.06 -3.07
N LEU A 422 -13.56 -25.23 -4.11
CA LEU A 422 -12.51 -24.23 -4.14
C LEU A 422 -13.03 -22.99 -3.41
N ASP A 423 -12.48 -22.72 -2.23
CA ASP A 423 -13.10 -21.79 -1.28
C ASP A 423 -12.64 -20.33 -1.48
N SER A 424 -11.50 -20.07 -2.14
CA SER A 424 -11.01 -18.70 -2.35
C SER A 424 -10.77 -18.33 -3.83
N LEU A 425 -11.07 -17.08 -4.16
CA LEU A 425 -10.79 -16.45 -5.44
C LEU A 425 -9.28 -16.33 -5.66
N GLU A 426 -8.51 -16.09 -4.59
CA GLU A 426 -7.04 -16.13 -4.62
C GLU A 426 -6.52 -17.48 -5.14
N GLU A 427 -7.01 -18.60 -4.60
CA GLU A 427 -6.61 -19.94 -5.04
C GLU A 427 -6.96 -20.20 -6.52
N PHE A 428 -8.10 -19.66 -6.99
CA PHE A 428 -8.45 -19.70 -8.40
C PHE A 428 -7.49 -18.86 -9.25
N GLY A 429 -7.13 -17.66 -8.80
CA GLY A 429 -6.15 -16.78 -9.43
C GLY A 429 -4.77 -17.42 -9.57
N GLN A 430 -4.31 -18.16 -8.56
CA GLN A 430 -3.08 -18.94 -8.64
C GLN A 430 -3.13 -20.04 -9.71
N ARG A 431 -4.28 -20.71 -9.88
CA ARG A 431 -4.43 -21.75 -10.91
C ARG A 431 -4.29 -21.16 -12.30
N ILE A 432 -4.89 -19.99 -12.53
CA ILE A 432 -4.75 -19.23 -13.79
C ILE A 432 -3.29 -18.88 -14.01
N THR A 433 -2.64 -18.28 -13.01
CA THR A 433 -1.23 -17.85 -13.09
C THR A 433 -0.28 -19.03 -13.38
N ARG A 434 -0.47 -20.16 -12.68
CA ARG A 434 0.30 -21.39 -12.91
C ARG A 434 0.11 -21.94 -14.32
N SER A 435 -1.12 -21.95 -14.82
CA SER A 435 -1.41 -22.43 -16.18
C SER A 435 -0.77 -21.53 -17.24
N ALA A 436 -0.85 -20.21 -17.07
CA ALA A 436 -0.23 -19.24 -17.97
C ALA A 436 1.30 -19.37 -17.96
N ALA A 437 1.92 -19.50 -16.80
CA ALA A 437 3.38 -19.67 -16.68
C ALA A 437 3.90 -20.98 -17.30
N GLY A 438 3.04 -22.00 -17.40
CA GLY A 438 3.37 -23.29 -17.99
C GLY A 438 3.01 -23.42 -19.48
N ASP A 439 2.45 -22.38 -20.11
CA ASP A 439 1.84 -22.45 -21.44
C ASP A 439 0.84 -23.61 -21.59
N THR A 440 0.10 -23.92 -20.52
CA THR A 440 -0.90 -25.01 -20.48
C THR A 440 -2.33 -24.48 -20.50
N SER A 441 -3.29 -25.35 -20.82
CA SER A 441 -4.72 -25.06 -20.65
C SER A 441 -5.17 -25.36 -19.21
N LEU A 442 -5.93 -24.44 -18.62
CA LEU A 442 -6.62 -24.64 -17.35
C LEU A 442 -8.02 -25.20 -17.62
N SER A 443 -8.38 -26.28 -16.93
CA SER A 443 -9.76 -26.77 -16.87
C SER A 443 -10.26 -26.62 -15.44
N THR A 444 -11.47 -26.10 -15.29
CA THR A 444 -12.16 -26.00 -14.00
C THR A 444 -13.60 -26.47 -14.15
N GLU A 445 -14.16 -27.00 -13.08
CA GLU A 445 -15.54 -27.50 -13.02
C GLU A 445 -16.30 -26.68 -11.99
N TRP A 446 -17.61 -26.50 -12.18
CA TRP A 446 -18.49 -25.90 -11.18
C TRP A 446 -19.81 -26.64 -11.07
N ILE A 447 -20.47 -26.48 -9.93
CA ILE A 447 -21.85 -26.92 -9.70
C ILE A 447 -22.77 -25.71 -9.68
N GLN A 448 -23.99 -25.85 -10.22
CA GLN A 448 -25.05 -24.86 -10.06
C GLN A 448 -25.84 -25.16 -8.80
N SER A 449 -25.79 -24.28 -7.80
CA SER A 449 -26.56 -24.42 -6.57
C SER A 449 -27.91 -23.69 -6.65
N GLY A 450 -28.04 -22.69 -7.52
CA GLY A 450 -29.27 -21.90 -7.65
C GLY A 450 -29.37 -21.09 -8.93
N THR A 451 -30.55 -20.53 -9.16
CA THR A 451 -30.83 -19.54 -10.22
C THR A 451 -31.81 -18.51 -9.68
N ARG A 452 -31.57 -17.22 -9.95
CA ARG A 452 -32.46 -16.11 -9.56
C ARG A 452 -32.48 -15.04 -10.64
N CYS A 453 -33.54 -14.24 -10.72
CA CYS A 453 -33.47 -13.00 -11.47
C CYS A 453 -32.68 -11.96 -10.68
N GLY A 454 -31.79 -11.28 -11.40
CA GLY A 454 -30.95 -10.19 -10.91
C GLY A 454 -31.10 -8.96 -11.80
N GLY A 455 -30.21 -8.02 -11.62
CA GLY A 455 -30.33 -6.71 -12.26
C GLY A 455 -30.94 -5.69 -11.31
N HIS A 456 -30.61 -4.42 -11.51
CA HIS A 456 -31.10 -3.33 -10.70
C HIS A 456 -32.63 -3.30 -10.70
N ALA A 457 -33.28 -3.43 -11.86
CA ALA A 457 -34.74 -3.43 -11.94
C ALA A 457 -35.37 -4.57 -11.12
N ALA A 458 -34.76 -5.76 -11.09
CA ALA A 458 -35.26 -6.87 -10.27
C ALA A 458 -34.99 -6.65 -8.77
N HIS A 459 -33.78 -6.21 -8.39
CA HIS A 459 -33.41 -5.98 -6.99
C HIS A 459 -34.26 -4.90 -6.34
N VAL A 460 -34.40 -3.76 -7.02
CA VAL A 460 -35.21 -2.63 -6.52
C VAL A 460 -36.69 -2.98 -6.51
N SER A 461 -37.23 -3.59 -7.58
CA SER A 461 -38.63 -4.04 -7.60
C SER A 461 -38.95 -4.99 -6.45
N ARG A 462 -38.05 -5.92 -6.13
CA ARG A 462 -38.22 -6.86 -5.00
C ARG A 462 -38.31 -6.12 -3.67
N ALA A 463 -37.46 -5.11 -3.46
CA ALA A 463 -37.51 -4.28 -2.26
C ALA A 463 -38.82 -3.49 -2.19
N PHE A 464 -39.21 -2.81 -3.27
CA PHE A 464 -40.43 -2.01 -3.34
C PHE A 464 -41.70 -2.84 -3.16
N ALA A 465 -41.81 -4.01 -3.80
CA ALA A 465 -42.93 -4.93 -3.59
C ALA A 465 -43.05 -5.36 -2.12
N ARG A 466 -41.92 -5.60 -1.45
CA ARG A 466 -41.90 -5.98 -0.03
C ARG A 466 -42.20 -4.83 0.94
N LEU A 467 -41.91 -3.60 0.51
CA LEU A 467 -42.30 -2.37 1.21
C LEU A 467 -43.78 -2.01 1.02
N GLY A 468 -44.46 -2.63 0.04
CA GLY A 468 -45.90 -2.45 -0.21
C GLY A 468 -46.24 -1.56 -1.41
N TYR A 469 -45.27 -1.30 -2.29
CA TYR A 469 -45.48 -0.61 -3.57
C TYR A 469 -45.92 -1.56 -4.69
N GLU A 470 -46.40 -0.98 -5.80
CA GLU A 470 -46.81 -1.71 -7.00
C GLU A 470 -45.82 -1.48 -8.15
N PRO A 471 -44.69 -2.23 -8.20
CA PRO A 471 -43.71 -2.08 -9.27
C PRO A 471 -44.24 -2.56 -10.63
N THR A 472 -43.98 -1.77 -11.66
CA THR A 472 -44.07 -2.15 -13.07
C THR A 472 -42.66 -2.28 -13.62
N LEU A 473 -42.35 -3.42 -14.26
CA LEU A 473 -41.02 -3.67 -14.80
C LEU A 473 -41.02 -3.62 -16.31
N VAL A 474 -40.05 -2.89 -16.88
CA VAL A 474 -39.81 -2.83 -18.33
C VAL A 474 -38.35 -3.21 -18.58
N GLY A 475 -38.07 -4.39 -19.14
CA GLY A 475 -36.68 -4.86 -19.18
C GLY A 475 -36.44 -6.12 -19.98
N ALA A 476 -35.21 -6.62 -19.88
CA ALA A 476 -34.75 -7.76 -20.66
C ALA A 476 -35.11 -9.10 -20.02
N PHE A 477 -36.39 -9.50 -20.05
CA PHE A 477 -36.87 -10.65 -19.25
C PHE A 477 -37.09 -11.95 -20.06
N GLY A 478 -36.77 -11.94 -21.35
CA GLY A 478 -36.85 -13.09 -22.25
C GLY A 478 -38.11 -13.13 -23.11
N ARG A 479 -38.06 -13.96 -24.16
CA ARG A 479 -39.19 -14.19 -25.08
C ARG A 479 -39.45 -15.67 -25.35
N PRO A 480 -40.52 -16.26 -24.76
CA PRO A 480 -41.42 -15.66 -23.76
C PRO A 480 -40.69 -15.30 -22.45
N ILE A 481 -41.31 -14.44 -21.61
CA ILE A 481 -40.78 -14.08 -20.28
C ILE A 481 -40.33 -15.36 -19.56
N ARG A 482 -39.10 -15.37 -19.08
CA ARG A 482 -38.51 -16.56 -18.46
C ARG A 482 -39.18 -16.90 -17.12
N GLU A 483 -39.04 -18.16 -16.71
CA GLU A 483 -39.69 -18.68 -15.50
C GLU A 483 -39.21 -17.95 -14.25
N GLU A 484 -37.94 -17.56 -14.19
CA GLU A 484 -37.32 -16.85 -13.07
C GLU A 484 -38.06 -15.54 -12.76
N PHE A 485 -38.28 -14.70 -13.79
CA PHE A 485 -39.03 -13.46 -13.66
C PHE A 485 -40.53 -13.72 -13.41
N ARG A 486 -41.13 -14.70 -14.09
CA ARG A 486 -42.56 -15.00 -13.94
C ARG A 486 -42.90 -15.53 -12.54
N ARG A 487 -41.99 -16.30 -11.93
CA ARG A 487 -42.15 -16.84 -10.58
C ARG A 487 -42.08 -15.73 -9.54
N GLU A 488 -41.25 -14.73 -9.76
CA GLU A 488 -40.99 -13.69 -8.76
C GLU A 488 -41.90 -12.47 -8.90
N PHE A 489 -42.13 -12.02 -10.14
CA PHE A 489 -42.90 -10.80 -10.43
C PHE A 489 -44.20 -11.09 -11.19
N GLY A 490 -44.71 -12.32 -11.15
CA GLY A 490 -45.92 -12.70 -11.87
C GLY A 490 -47.20 -12.00 -11.42
N ASP A 491 -47.19 -11.43 -10.21
CA ASP A 491 -48.29 -10.61 -9.66
C ASP A 491 -48.15 -9.12 -10.03
N HIS A 492 -47.08 -8.75 -10.73
CA HIS A 492 -46.76 -7.39 -11.17
C HIS A 492 -46.83 -7.26 -12.70
N GLU A 493 -46.88 -6.02 -13.19
CA GLU A 493 -46.88 -5.75 -14.62
C GLU A 493 -45.46 -5.91 -15.19
N LEU A 494 -45.32 -6.77 -16.20
CA LEU A 494 -44.04 -7.13 -16.82
C LEU A 494 -44.06 -6.89 -18.33
N HIS A 495 -43.27 -5.92 -18.78
CA HIS A 495 -43.01 -5.63 -20.18
C HIS A 495 -41.60 -6.09 -20.56
N SER A 496 -41.50 -7.09 -21.44
CA SER A 496 -40.23 -7.72 -21.76
C SER A 496 -39.76 -7.42 -23.18
N PHE A 497 -38.49 -7.06 -23.33
CA PHE A 497 -37.80 -7.01 -24.62
C PHE A 497 -36.52 -7.86 -24.61
N GLY A 498 -36.18 -8.53 -25.70
CA GLY A 498 -34.95 -9.31 -25.79
C GLY A 498 -34.81 -10.44 -24.76
N GLU A 499 -33.58 -10.94 -24.60
CA GLU A 499 -33.21 -11.96 -23.62
C GLU A 499 -32.41 -11.31 -22.46
N PRO A 500 -32.51 -11.83 -21.23
CA PRO A 500 -31.69 -11.36 -20.12
C PRO A 500 -30.21 -11.68 -20.34
N ILE A 501 -29.34 -10.87 -19.73
CA ILE A 501 -27.93 -11.22 -19.56
C ILE A 501 -27.85 -12.39 -18.56
N ILE A 502 -27.12 -13.44 -18.94
CA ILE A 502 -26.93 -14.60 -18.06
C ILE A 502 -25.61 -14.44 -17.34
N THR A 503 -25.65 -14.35 -16.01
CA THR A 503 -24.45 -14.27 -15.17
C THR A 503 -24.21 -15.61 -14.51
N ASP A 504 -23.01 -16.17 -14.66
CA ASP A 504 -22.52 -17.22 -13.79
C ASP A 504 -21.78 -16.54 -12.62
N ALA A 505 -22.44 -16.49 -11.46
CA ALA A 505 -21.93 -15.89 -10.25
C ALA A 505 -21.28 -16.97 -9.38
N VAL A 506 -19.95 -17.06 -9.44
CA VAL A 506 -19.16 -18.04 -8.66
C VAL A 506 -18.83 -17.47 -7.29
N GLU A 507 -19.22 -18.17 -6.24
CA GLU A 507 -19.05 -17.71 -4.86
C GLU A 507 -17.80 -18.30 -4.20
N PHE A 508 -17.00 -17.44 -3.58
CA PHE A 508 -15.85 -17.76 -2.75
C PHE A 508 -16.02 -17.10 -1.36
N ALA A 509 -15.24 -17.50 -0.37
CA ALA A 509 -15.24 -16.92 0.97
C ALA A 509 -14.62 -15.51 1.01
N ASP A 510 -13.71 -15.21 0.08
CA ASP A 510 -12.96 -13.96 -0.06
C ASP A 510 -13.48 -13.08 -1.21
N GLY A 511 -14.57 -13.47 -1.90
CA GLY A 511 -15.13 -12.70 -3.01
C GLY A 511 -16.03 -13.48 -3.95
N LYS A 512 -16.33 -12.89 -5.10
CA LYS A 512 -17.12 -13.53 -6.17
C LYS A 512 -16.51 -13.26 -7.53
N LEU A 513 -16.64 -14.22 -8.44
CA LEU A 513 -16.33 -14.06 -9.86
C LEU A 513 -17.64 -14.03 -10.65
N LEU A 514 -17.92 -12.91 -11.32
CA LEU A 514 -19.10 -12.75 -12.17
C LEU A 514 -18.70 -12.92 -13.63
N LEU A 515 -19.19 -13.98 -14.26
CA LEU A 515 -18.99 -14.23 -15.70
C LEU A 515 -20.29 -13.98 -16.44
N GLN A 516 -20.35 -12.87 -17.18
CA GLN A 516 -21.54 -12.47 -17.90
C GLN A 516 -21.50 -12.93 -19.35
N LYS A 517 -22.55 -13.65 -19.76
CA LYS A 517 -22.74 -14.06 -21.15
C LYS A 517 -23.56 -13.01 -21.90
N THR A 518 -22.90 -12.29 -22.80
CA THR A 518 -23.49 -11.22 -23.63
C THR A 518 -23.68 -11.64 -25.10
N GLU A 519 -23.35 -12.89 -25.46
CA GLU A 519 -23.10 -13.36 -26.84
C GLU A 519 -24.28 -13.37 -27.84
N THR A 520 -25.49 -12.91 -27.51
CA THR A 520 -26.65 -13.06 -28.43
C THR A 520 -27.68 -11.93 -28.40
N LEU A 521 -27.35 -10.76 -27.85
CA LEU A 521 -28.32 -9.66 -27.78
C LEU A 521 -28.16 -8.72 -28.99
N PRO A 522 -29.24 -8.39 -29.74
CA PRO A 522 -29.22 -7.15 -30.50
C PRO A 522 -28.86 -6.01 -29.56
N THR A 523 -28.16 -4.99 -30.06
CA THR A 523 -27.90 -3.79 -29.27
C THR A 523 -29.23 -3.27 -28.76
N VAL A 524 -29.47 -3.37 -27.45
CA VAL A 524 -30.65 -2.80 -26.81
C VAL A 524 -30.47 -1.28 -26.87
N ASP A 525 -31.13 -0.67 -27.84
CA ASP A 525 -31.28 0.76 -28.02
C ASP A 525 -32.75 1.14 -27.87
N TRP A 526 -33.06 2.44 -27.92
CA TRP A 526 -34.42 2.93 -27.77
C TRP A 526 -35.39 2.45 -28.85
N GLU A 527 -34.92 2.38 -30.10
CA GLU A 527 -35.72 1.89 -31.23
C GLU A 527 -36.13 0.43 -30.98
N PHE A 528 -35.19 -0.40 -30.54
CA PHE A 528 -35.46 -1.79 -30.19
C PHE A 528 -36.47 -1.93 -29.04
N VAL A 529 -36.37 -1.10 -27.99
CA VAL A 529 -37.35 -1.09 -26.88
C VAL A 529 -38.75 -0.74 -27.41
N CYS A 530 -38.85 0.31 -28.23
CA CYS A 530 -40.12 0.76 -28.81
C CYS A 530 -40.73 -0.25 -29.78
N ASP A 531 -39.92 -0.89 -30.64
CA ASP A 531 -40.40 -1.89 -31.60
C ASP A 531 -41.00 -3.12 -30.92
N GLU A 532 -40.51 -3.43 -29.73
CA GLU A 532 -40.78 -4.70 -29.07
C GLU A 532 -41.81 -4.61 -27.96
N VAL A 533 -41.79 -3.52 -27.20
CA VAL A 533 -42.79 -3.24 -26.15
C VAL A 533 -43.91 -2.35 -26.70
N GLY A 534 -43.59 -1.41 -27.61
CA GLY A 534 -44.50 -0.36 -28.06
C GLY A 534 -44.34 0.92 -27.23
N LEU A 535 -44.13 2.06 -27.89
CA LEU A 535 -43.96 3.35 -27.22
C LEU A 535 -45.16 3.71 -26.33
N GLU A 536 -46.40 3.48 -26.77
CA GLU A 536 -47.58 3.76 -25.95
C GLU A 536 -47.67 2.86 -24.71
N THR A 537 -47.16 1.62 -24.79
CA THR A 537 -47.10 0.71 -23.65
C THR A 537 -46.04 1.14 -22.66
N VAL A 538 -44.86 1.58 -23.12
CA VAL A 538 -43.84 2.18 -22.25
C VAL A 538 -44.38 3.46 -21.60
N ALA A 539 -45.12 4.29 -22.34
CA ALA A 539 -45.75 5.50 -21.79
C ALA A 539 -46.76 5.16 -20.70
N ALA A 540 -47.64 4.18 -20.93
CA ALA A 540 -48.61 3.74 -19.93
C ALA A 540 -47.95 3.14 -18.68
N ALA A 541 -46.79 2.49 -18.82
CA ALA A 541 -46.02 1.96 -17.70
C ALA A 541 -45.33 3.05 -16.87
N VAL A 542 -45.07 4.23 -17.43
CA VAL A 542 -44.35 5.32 -16.75
C VAL A 542 -45.28 6.44 -16.28
N ASP A 543 -46.40 6.67 -16.97
CA ASP A 543 -47.37 7.72 -16.64
C ASP A 543 -48.04 7.46 -15.29
N GLY A 544 -47.98 8.43 -14.37
CA GLY A 544 -48.50 8.34 -13.01
C GLY A 544 -47.60 7.58 -12.02
N ALA A 545 -46.45 7.05 -12.45
CA ALA A 545 -45.48 6.45 -11.53
C ALA A 545 -44.80 7.54 -10.68
N GLU A 546 -44.59 7.28 -9.39
CA GLU A 546 -43.92 8.23 -8.49
C GLU A 546 -42.46 8.46 -8.90
N ILE A 547 -41.81 7.38 -9.35
CA ILE A 547 -40.39 7.36 -9.75
C ILE A 547 -40.13 6.40 -10.91
N LEU A 548 -39.16 6.75 -11.76
CA LEU A 548 -38.61 5.88 -12.79
C LEU A 548 -37.15 5.54 -12.45
N GLY A 549 -36.87 4.28 -12.12
CA GLY A 549 -35.51 3.79 -11.88
C GLY A 549 -34.95 3.03 -13.08
N ILE A 550 -33.74 3.41 -13.51
CA ILE A 550 -33.04 2.86 -14.66
C ILE A 550 -31.73 2.19 -14.21
N GLY A 551 -31.64 0.89 -14.47
CA GLY A 551 -30.57 0.02 -14.06
C GLY A 551 -29.40 -0.09 -15.04
N TYR A 552 -28.22 -0.24 -14.47
CA TYR A 552 -27.01 -0.79 -15.07
C TYR A 552 -26.62 -0.17 -16.42
N TRP A 553 -26.38 1.14 -16.42
CA TRP A 553 -25.88 1.89 -17.57
C TRP A 553 -24.75 1.14 -18.29
N ALA A 554 -23.71 0.70 -17.58
CA ALA A 554 -22.55 0.06 -18.19
C ALA A 554 -22.90 -1.18 -19.04
N ASN A 555 -23.96 -1.90 -18.66
CA ASN A 555 -24.36 -3.16 -19.28
C ASN A 555 -25.27 -3.00 -20.51
N ILE A 556 -25.81 -1.80 -20.77
CA ILE A 556 -26.60 -1.51 -21.97
C ILE A 556 -25.75 -0.70 -22.96
N PRO A 557 -25.29 -1.32 -24.09
CA PRO A 557 -24.37 -0.67 -25.02
C PRO A 557 -24.81 0.71 -25.51
N ALA A 558 -26.11 0.86 -25.79
CA ALA A 558 -26.72 2.06 -26.34
C ALA A 558 -27.62 2.80 -25.33
N MET A 559 -27.30 2.74 -24.02
CA MET A 559 -28.08 3.41 -22.97
C MET A 559 -28.34 4.89 -23.25
N ALA A 560 -27.37 5.62 -23.82
CA ALA A 560 -27.54 7.03 -24.19
C ALA A 560 -28.75 7.26 -25.13
N THR A 561 -29.02 6.32 -26.04
CA THR A 561 -30.18 6.41 -26.94
C THR A 561 -31.50 6.23 -26.20
N ILE A 562 -31.52 5.41 -25.14
CA ILE A 562 -32.70 5.20 -24.29
C ILE A 562 -33.02 6.51 -23.59
N TRP A 563 -32.06 7.16 -22.93
CA TRP A 563 -32.30 8.45 -22.27
C TRP A 563 -32.72 9.56 -23.25
N ASP A 564 -32.09 9.64 -24.42
CA ASP A 564 -32.50 10.58 -25.47
C ASP A 564 -33.95 10.29 -25.93
N GLY A 565 -34.32 9.03 -26.09
CA GLY A 565 -35.67 8.59 -26.44
C GLY A 565 -36.72 8.84 -25.34
N LEU A 566 -36.36 8.65 -24.08
CA LEU A 566 -37.21 9.02 -22.95
C LEU A 566 -37.56 10.50 -23.00
N ARG A 567 -36.57 11.35 -23.29
CA ARG A 567 -36.72 12.79 -23.40
C ARG A 567 -37.52 13.23 -24.64
N GLU A 568 -37.20 12.67 -25.80
CA GLU A 568 -37.73 13.14 -27.09
C GLU A 568 -39.08 12.51 -27.47
N ASP A 569 -39.27 11.23 -27.16
CA ASP A 569 -40.44 10.45 -27.58
C ASP A 569 -41.40 10.15 -26.43
N LEU A 570 -40.89 9.72 -25.26
CA LEU A 570 -41.73 9.26 -24.15
C LEU A 570 -42.36 10.41 -23.36
N TRP A 571 -41.53 11.33 -22.84
CA TRP A 571 -41.98 12.41 -21.95
C TRP A 571 -43.11 13.27 -22.52
N PRO A 572 -43.11 13.62 -23.82
CA PRO A 572 -44.21 14.37 -24.43
C PRO A 572 -45.57 13.65 -24.43
N LEU A 573 -45.61 12.33 -24.18
CA LEU A 573 -46.83 11.53 -24.11
C LEU A 573 -47.39 11.42 -22.69
N LEU A 574 -46.59 11.73 -21.67
CA LEU A 574 -46.97 11.59 -20.26
C LEU A 574 -47.89 12.73 -19.83
N SER A 575 -48.99 12.37 -19.17
CA SER A 575 -49.92 13.34 -18.58
C SER A 575 -49.55 13.69 -17.14
N ASP A 576 -48.94 12.75 -16.44
CA ASP A 576 -48.47 12.82 -15.05
C ASP A 576 -47.08 12.16 -14.97
N PRO A 577 -46.04 12.80 -15.52
CA PRO A 577 -44.70 12.22 -15.57
C PRO A 577 -44.10 12.06 -14.15
N PRO A 578 -43.23 11.05 -13.93
CA PRO A 578 -42.48 10.92 -12.68
C PRO A 578 -41.70 12.19 -12.35
N SER A 579 -41.59 12.48 -11.06
CA SER A 579 -40.96 13.72 -10.58
C SER A 579 -39.42 13.69 -10.62
N SER A 580 -38.83 12.50 -10.68
CA SER A 580 -37.40 12.26 -10.82
C SER A 580 -37.12 10.99 -11.63
N VAL A 581 -35.90 10.90 -12.15
CA VAL A 581 -35.33 9.69 -12.75
C VAL A 581 -34.10 9.27 -11.96
N PHE A 582 -34.02 7.99 -11.62
CA PHE A 582 -32.85 7.41 -10.96
C PHE A 582 -32.06 6.55 -11.93
N VAL A 583 -30.73 6.59 -11.85
CA VAL A 583 -29.83 5.83 -12.72
C VAL A 583 -28.76 5.12 -11.90
N ASP A 584 -28.68 3.81 -12.02
CA ASP A 584 -27.53 3.03 -11.54
C ASP A 584 -26.47 2.88 -12.63
N SER A 585 -25.21 3.14 -12.27
CA SER A 585 -24.11 3.15 -13.23
C SER A 585 -23.59 1.76 -13.63
N ALA A 586 -23.71 0.76 -12.75
CA ALA A 586 -22.96 -0.50 -12.79
C ALA A 586 -21.45 -0.30 -13.07
N ASP A 587 -20.75 -1.33 -13.54
CA ASP A 587 -19.29 -1.30 -13.70
C ASP A 587 -18.83 -0.46 -14.90
N VAL A 588 -18.87 0.87 -14.76
CA VAL A 588 -18.49 1.85 -15.78
C VAL A 588 -17.02 1.78 -16.21
N ARG A 589 -16.16 1.07 -15.46
CA ARG A 589 -14.76 0.78 -15.87
C ARG A 589 -14.69 -0.06 -17.14
N GLN A 590 -15.77 -0.78 -17.48
CA GLN A 590 -15.87 -1.57 -18.71
C GLN A 590 -16.27 -0.72 -19.93
N LEU A 591 -16.61 0.55 -19.73
CA LEU A 591 -16.97 1.46 -20.81
C LEU A 591 -15.72 2.09 -21.44
N SER A 592 -15.74 2.20 -22.77
CA SER A 592 -14.81 3.10 -23.47
C SER A 592 -15.10 4.55 -23.12
N ARG A 593 -14.08 5.42 -23.15
CA ARG A 593 -14.25 6.86 -22.88
C ARG A 593 -15.29 7.55 -23.74
N ASP A 594 -15.38 7.19 -25.03
CA ASP A 594 -16.38 7.78 -25.91
C ASP A 594 -17.80 7.46 -25.43
N ARG A 595 -18.06 6.20 -25.05
CA ARG A 595 -19.35 5.79 -24.44
C ARG A 595 -19.64 6.47 -23.10
N LEU A 596 -18.64 6.71 -22.26
CA LEU A 596 -18.82 7.46 -21.01
C LEU A 596 -19.25 8.89 -21.29
N ARG A 597 -18.57 9.57 -22.24
CA ARG A 597 -18.89 10.95 -22.64
C ARG A 597 -20.25 11.06 -23.31
N ASP A 598 -20.58 10.12 -24.20
CA ASP A 598 -21.88 10.09 -24.88
C ASP A 598 -23.01 9.91 -23.86
N GLY A 599 -22.84 9.02 -22.87
CA GLY A 599 -23.82 8.83 -21.82
C GLY A 599 -23.90 10.01 -20.85
N ALA A 600 -22.78 10.59 -20.42
CA ALA A 600 -22.77 11.81 -19.60
C ALA A 600 -23.51 12.97 -20.28
N ALA A 601 -23.24 13.19 -21.58
CA ALA A 601 -23.92 14.21 -22.36
C ALA A 601 -25.42 13.94 -22.51
N SER A 602 -25.84 12.67 -22.60
CA SER A 602 -27.26 12.28 -22.68
C SER A 602 -27.97 12.43 -21.34
N LEU A 603 -27.33 12.04 -20.22
CA LEU A 603 -27.84 12.27 -18.86
C LEU A 603 -28.07 13.76 -18.58
N ALA A 604 -27.10 14.62 -18.89
CA ALA A 604 -27.26 16.07 -18.71
C ALA A 604 -28.47 16.62 -19.48
N ARG A 605 -28.72 16.11 -20.71
CA ARG A 605 -29.90 16.51 -21.51
C ARG A 605 -31.21 15.99 -20.93
N LEU A 606 -31.20 14.83 -20.29
CA LEU A 606 -32.35 14.29 -19.57
C LEU A 606 -32.61 15.09 -18.30
N ASP A 607 -31.56 15.48 -17.57
CA ASP A 607 -31.63 16.31 -16.36
C ASP A 607 -32.26 17.69 -16.62
N ASP A 608 -31.99 18.30 -17.78
CA ASP A 608 -32.67 19.53 -18.24
C ASP A 608 -34.21 19.41 -18.29
N LEU A 609 -34.75 18.18 -18.40
CA LEU A 609 -36.17 17.90 -18.50
C LEU A 609 -36.77 17.43 -17.16
N VAL A 610 -36.07 16.58 -16.44
CA VAL A 610 -36.50 15.98 -15.16
C VAL A 610 -35.27 15.76 -14.28
N PRO A 611 -35.31 16.08 -12.97
CA PRO A 611 -34.17 15.84 -12.08
C PRO A 611 -33.67 14.39 -12.15
N VAL A 612 -32.38 14.23 -12.38
CA VAL A 612 -31.71 12.92 -12.43
C VAL A 612 -30.85 12.73 -11.18
N THR A 613 -31.05 11.58 -10.53
CA THR A 613 -30.14 11.06 -9.49
C THR A 613 -29.31 9.92 -10.09
N VAL A 614 -27.99 10.03 -10.08
CA VAL A 614 -27.08 8.92 -10.44
C VAL A 614 -26.51 8.30 -9.16
N SER A 615 -26.47 6.97 -9.07
CA SER A 615 -25.84 6.25 -7.97
C SER A 615 -24.70 5.35 -8.46
N ALA A 616 -23.62 5.31 -7.68
CA ALA A 616 -22.42 4.54 -7.99
C ALA A 616 -21.65 4.16 -6.72
N ASN A 617 -20.91 3.05 -6.76
CA ASN A 617 -19.94 2.77 -5.70
C ASN A 617 -18.68 3.65 -5.83
N TYR A 618 -17.80 3.66 -4.82
CA TYR A 618 -16.57 4.48 -4.86
C TYR A 618 -15.72 4.28 -6.13
N GLY A 619 -15.51 3.02 -6.55
CA GLY A 619 -14.67 2.73 -7.72
C GLY A 619 -15.27 3.24 -9.03
N GLU A 620 -16.58 3.19 -9.15
CA GLU A 620 -17.34 3.75 -10.29
C GLU A 620 -17.39 5.28 -10.22
N THR A 621 -17.61 5.83 -9.03
CA THR A 621 -17.62 7.28 -8.76
C THR A 621 -16.32 7.93 -9.18
N VAL A 622 -15.18 7.31 -8.85
CA VAL A 622 -13.86 7.79 -9.27
C VAL A 622 -13.74 7.86 -10.79
N VAL A 623 -14.25 6.88 -11.55
CA VAL A 623 -14.27 6.94 -13.02
C VAL A 623 -15.20 8.04 -13.54
N LEU A 624 -16.37 8.20 -12.92
CA LEU A 624 -17.36 9.21 -13.30
C LEU A 624 -16.91 10.63 -12.96
N SER A 625 -16.05 10.80 -11.96
CA SER A 625 -15.46 12.09 -11.56
C SER A 625 -14.41 12.62 -12.55
N ASP A 626 -13.98 11.79 -13.50
CA ASP A 626 -12.90 12.10 -14.44
C ASP A 626 -13.29 11.79 -15.91
N VAL A 627 -14.58 11.87 -16.27
CA VAL A 627 -15.09 11.55 -17.63
C VAL A 627 -14.38 12.38 -18.72
N SER A 628 -14.11 13.65 -18.44
CA SER A 628 -13.37 14.56 -19.33
C SER A 628 -11.85 14.36 -19.28
N SER A 629 -11.32 13.82 -18.18
CA SER A 629 -9.88 13.69 -17.91
C SER A 629 -9.27 12.41 -18.51
N PRO A 630 -7.99 12.46 -18.94
CA PRO A 630 -7.28 11.27 -19.34
C PRO A 630 -6.65 10.49 -18.18
N GLU A 631 -6.68 11.02 -16.97
CA GLU A 631 -6.11 10.44 -15.76
C GLU A 631 -7.22 10.28 -14.71
N THR A 632 -7.16 9.19 -13.95
CA THR A 632 -8.08 8.92 -12.85
C THR A 632 -7.40 9.34 -11.55
N HIS A 633 -8.07 10.19 -10.77
CA HIS A 633 -7.55 10.73 -9.52
C HIS A 633 -8.30 10.12 -8.35
N GLU A 634 -7.57 9.68 -7.31
CA GLU A 634 -8.21 9.24 -6.08
C GLU A 634 -8.54 10.47 -5.24
N ARG A 635 -9.82 10.63 -4.91
CA ARG A 635 -10.38 11.72 -4.11
C ARG A 635 -11.10 11.13 -2.91
N SER A 636 -11.36 11.92 -1.87
CA SER A 636 -12.33 11.51 -0.85
C SER A 636 -13.69 11.19 -1.51
N LEU A 637 -14.48 10.27 -0.92
CA LEU A 637 -15.78 9.92 -1.49
C LEU A 637 -16.67 11.16 -1.72
N PRO A 638 -16.76 12.13 -0.79
CA PRO A 638 -17.56 13.34 -0.98
C PRO A 638 -17.07 14.21 -2.14
N ALA A 639 -15.75 14.44 -2.24
CA ALA A 639 -15.18 15.22 -3.34
C ALA A 639 -15.35 14.50 -4.69
N ALA A 640 -15.20 13.18 -4.72
CA ALA A 640 -15.43 12.38 -5.92
C ALA A 640 -16.90 12.44 -6.37
N ALA A 641 -17.85 12.41 -5.43
CA ALA A 641 -19.28 12.53 -5.70
C ALA A 641 -19.62 13.92 -6.30
N GLU A 642 -19.06 14.99 -5.75
CA GLU A 642 -19.25 16.35 -6.25
C GLU A 642 -18.73 16.50 -7.69
N HIS A 643 -17.51 16.03 -7.95
CA HIS A 643 -16.93 16.06 -9.30
C HIS A 643 -17.70 15.18 -10.28
N ALA A 644 -18.14 13.99 -9.86
CA ALA A 644 -18.95 13.11 -10.72
C ALA A 644 -20.31 13.76 -11.07
N ARG A 645 -20.95 14.45 -10.12
CA ARG A 645 -22.16 15.23 -10.38
C ARG A 645 -21.92 16.30 -11.45
N GLU A 646 -20.81 17.02 -11.35
CA GLU A 646 -20.44 18.09 -12.28
C GLU A 646 -20.11 17.57 -13.68
N GLU A 647 -19.28 16.51 -13.78
CA GLU A 647 -18.89 15.89 -15.04
C GLU A 647 -20.08 15.26 -15.77
N LEU A 648 -21.04 14.68 -15.04
CA LEU A 648 -22.26 14.13 -15.61
C LEU A 648 -23.34 15.18 -15.88
N GLY A 649 -23.23 16.37 -15.27
CA GLY A 649 -24.22 17.43 -15.39
C GLY A 649 -25.60 17.05 -14.86
N VAL A 650 -25.66 16.31 -13.73
CA VAL A 650 -26.91 15.82 -13.12
C VAL A 650 -27.27 16.58 -11.84
N THR A 651 -28.56 16.54 -11.48
CA THR A 651 -29.09 17.22 -10.29
C THR A 651 -28.52 16.63 -8.99
N ARG A 652 -28.49 15.30 -8.87
CA ARG A 652 -28.01 14.57 -7.69
C ARG A 652 -27.05 13.45 -8.08
N PHE A 653 -25.99 13.28 -7.29
CA PHE A 653 -25.08 12.14 -7.40
C PHE A 653 -24.89 11.50 -6.03
N ALA A 654 -25.23 10.22 -5.89
CA ALA A 654 -25.03 9.44 -4.69
C ALA A 654 -23.84 8.49 -4.87
N ALA A 655 -22.84 8.61 -4.00
CA ALA A 655 -21.69 7.72 -3.96
C ALA A 655 -21.76 6.87 -2.70
N HIS A 656 -21.52 5.56 -2.80
CA HIS A 656 -21.56 4.67 -1.65
C HIS A 656 -20.34 3.75 -1.54
N SER A 657 -19.97 3.43 -0.30
CA SER A 657 -18.90 2.50 0.03
C SER A 657 -19.27 1.68 1.27
N PRO A 658 -18.48 0.66 1.67
CA PRO A 658 -18.71 -0.08 2.90
C PRO A 658 -18.49 0.73 4.20
N VAL A 659 -17.95 1.95 4.12
CA VAL A 659 -17.54 2.74 5.29
C VAL A 659 -18.22 4.12 5.38
N GLU A 660 -18.45 4.76 4.24
CA GLU A 660 -19.15 6.05 4.15
C GLU A 660 -20.00 6.12 2.88
N ALA A 661 -21.03 6.97 2.89
CA ALA A 661 -21.84 7.32 1.73
C ALA A 661 -21.96 8.85 1.63
N ALA A 662 -22.01 9.37 0.41
CA ALA A 662 -22.10 10.79 0.13
C ALA A 662 -23.17 11.08 -0.93
N LEU A 663 -23.87 12.20 -0.80
CA LEU A 663 -24.84 12.69 -1.77
C LEU A 663 -24.49 14.13 -2.13
N ALA A 664 -24.08 14.34 -3.38
CA ALA A 664 -23.72 15.64 -3.91
C ALA A 664 -24.87 16.27 -4.69
N THR A 665 -25.09 17.56 -4.43
CA THR A 665 -25.99 18.45 -5.17
C THR A 665 -25.24 19.71 -5.62
N ALA A 666 -25.90 20.61 -6.34
CA ALA A 666 -25.31 21.92 -6.64
C ALA A 666 -25.16 22.83 -5.41
N GLU A 667 -25.87 22.56 -4.31
CA GLU A 667 -25.88 23.40 -3.12
C GLU A 667 -24.92 22.90 -2.04
N ALA A 668 -24.83 21.58 -1.88
CA ALA A 668 -23.94 20.95 -0.92
C ALA A 668 -23.75 19.45 -1.18
N THR A 669 -22.72 18.90 -0.56
CA THR A 669 -22.51 17.47 -0.40
C THR A 669 -22.80 17.08 1.05
N ARG A 670 -23.63 16.06 1.26
CA ARG A 670 -23.96 15.47 2.57
C ARG A 670 -23.26 14.14 2.72
N CYS A 671 -22.82 13.81 3.93
CA CYS A 671 -22.10 12.56 4.20
C CYS A 671 -22.71 11.83 5.38
N VAL A 672 -22.65 10.50 5.34
CA VAL A 672 -23.00 9.65 6.48
C VAL A 672 -22.03 8.48 6.59
N ASP A 673 -21.75 8.06 7.82
CA ASP A 673 -21.01 6.83 8.08
C ASP A 673 -21.91 5.59 7.89
N VAL A 674 -21.28 4.48 7.50
CA VAL A 674 -21.94 3.19 7.25
C VAL A 674 -21.66 2.24 8.43
N PRO A 675 -22.70 1.67 9.09
CA PRO A 675 -22.50 0.70 10.16
C PRO A 675 -21.87 -0.60 9.64
N ARG A 676 -20.76 -1.03 10.25
CA ARG A 676 -20.03 -2.24 9.86
C ARG A 676 -20.88 -3.49 10.08
N THR A 677 -20.75 -4.46 9.16
CA THR A 677 -21.31 -5.81 9.32
C THR A 677 -20.19 -6.82 9.36
N ASP A 678 -19.90 -7.41 10.52
CA ASP A 678 -18.79 -8.35 10.69
C ASP A 678 -19.04 -9.73 10.06
N ASP A 679 -20.29 -10.19 10.04
CA ASP A 679 -20.69 -11.48 9.50
C ASP A 679 -21.86 -11.30 8.50
N PRO A 680 -21.57 -10.81 7.28
CA PRO A 680 -22.60 -10.56 6.29
C PRO A 680 -23.15 -11.88 5.72
N GLU A 681 -24.47 -12.03 5.67
CA GLU A 681 -25.12 -13.16 5.00
C GLU A 681 -24.98 -13.04 3.47
N LEU A 682 -25.16 -11.83 2.93
CA LEU A 682 -25.07 -11.59 1.50
C LEU A 682 -24.62 -10.16 1.18
N THR A 683 -23.47 -10.00 0.54
CA THR A 683 -22.94 -8.68 0.15
C THR A 683 -23.26 -8.29 -1.30
N THR A 684 -23.58 -9.27 -2.14
CA THR A 684 -23.92 -9.03 -3.55
C THR A 684 -25.24 -8.31 -3.65
N SER A 685 -25.31 -7.26 -4.47
CA SER A 685 -26.46 -6.33 -4.60
C SER A 685 -26.70 -5.42 -3.38
N ALA A 686 -25.75 -5.28 -2.45
CA ALA A 686 -25.86 -4.30 -1.37
C ALA A 686 -26.03 -2.86 -1.91
N GLY A 687 -25.36 -2.53 -3.02
CA GLY A 687 -25.55 -1.26 -3.74
C GLY A 687 -26.97 -1.08 -4.27
N ASP A 688 -27.58 -2.11 -4.89
CA ASP A 688 -28.97 -2.03 -5.35
C ASP A 688 -29.96 -1.81 -4.19
N HIS A 689 -29.68 -2.35 -3.01
CA HIS A 689 -30.51 -2.13 -1.82
C HIS A 689 -30.26 -0.74 -1.20
N PHE A 690 -29.05 -0.22 -1.29
CA PHE A 690 -28.78 1.19 -0.98
C PHE A 690 -29.58 2.11 -1.92
N ASN A 691 -29.57 1.82 -3.22
CA ASN A 691 -30.38 2.53 -4.23
C ASN A 691 -31.88 2.45 -3.93
N ALA A 692 -32.38 1.27 -3.52
CA ALA A 692 -33.78 1.11 -3.13
C ALA A 692 -34.17 2.01 -1.93
N GLY A 693 -33.26 2.20 -0.97
CA GLY A 693 -33.48 3.10 0.16
C GLY A 693 -33.43 4.58 -0.24
N LEU A 694 -32.55 4.97 -1.17
CA LEU A 694 -32.55 6.31 -1.76
C LEU A 694 -33.83 6.60 -2.54
N LEU A 695 -34.27 5.68 -3.38
CA LEU A 695 -35.52 5.77 -4.12
C LEU A 695 -36.73 5.90 -3.18
N LEU A 696 -36.75 5.14 -2.08
CA LEU A 696 -37.79 5.26 -1.05
C LEU A 696 -37.76 6.63 -0.36
N ALA A 697 -36.57 7.18 -0.12
CA ALA A 697 -36.44 8.53 0.44
C ALA A 697 -37.01 9.59 -0.52
N GLU A 698 -36.79 9.42 -1.83
CA GLU A 698 -37.34 10.31 -2.87
C GLU A 698 -38.88 10.26 -2.91
N THR A 699 -39.49 9.07 -2.88
CA THR A 699 -40.96 8.95 -2.88
C THR A 699 -41.59 9.58 -1.63
N LEU A 700 -40.86 9.60 -0.51
CA LEU A 700 -41.28 10.20 0.74
C LEU A 700 -40.93 11.69 0.89
N GLY A 701 -40.14 12.26 -0.04
CA GLY A 701 -39.66 13.64 0.05
C GLY A 701 -38.72 13.89 1.23
N ILE A 702 -37.91 12.90 1.60
CA ILE A 702 -36.94 12.97 2.68
C ILE A 702 -35.68 13.74 2.23
N ASP A 703 -35.11 14.54 3.14
CA ASP A 703 -33.89 15.31 2.91
C ASP A 703 -32.66 14.43 2.54
N ASP A 704 -31.73 14.97 1.76
CA ASP A 704 -30.60 14.23 1.18
C ASP A 704 -29.73 13.48 2.20
N GLY A 705 -29.42 14.08 3.34
CA GLY A 705 -28.61 13.41 4.36
C GLY A 705 -29.38 12.26 5.03
N ALA A 706 -30.68 12.48 5.32
CA ALA A 706 -31.56 11.45 5.83
C ALA A 706 -31.85 10.33 4.81
N ALA A 707 -31.83 10.66 3.51
CA ALA A 707 -31.94 9.70 2.41
C ALA A 707 -30.75 8.73 2.40
N LEU A 708 -29.52 9.23 2.62
CA LEU A 708 -28.34 8.38 2.75
C LEU A 708 -28.45 7.39 3.92
N VAL A 709 -28.97 7.84 5.07
CA VAL A 709 -29.24 6.96 6.22
C VAL A 709 -30.25 5.86 5.85
N LEU A 710 -31.31 6.21 5.11
CA LEU A 710 -32.32 5.23 4.68
C LEU A 710 -31.75 4.22 3.67
N GLY A 711 -30.91 4.69 2.74
CA GLY A 711 -30.11 3.85 1.84
C GLY A 711 -29.26 2.85 2.62
N ASN A 712 -28.46 3.34 3.57
CA ASN A 712 -27.62 2.49 4.41
C ASN A 712 -28.43 1.54 5.29
N ALA A 713 -29.60 1.94 5.79
CA ALA A 713 -30.46 1.09 6.59
C ALA A 713 -31.02 -0.09 5.79
N LEU A 714 -31.48 0.15 4.55
CA LEU A 714 -32.01 -0.91 3.70
C LEU A 714 -30.90 -1.86 3.24
N ALA A 715 -29.75 -1.32 2.81
CA ALA A 715 -28.57 -2.12 2.49
C ALA A 715 -28.05 -2.90 3.70
N GLY A 716 -27.94 -2.25 4.85
CA GLY A 716 -27.47 -2.85 6.10
C GLY A 716 -28.38 -3.96 6.62
N TRP A 717 -29.69 -3.83 6.44
CA TRP A 717 -30.64 -4.92 6.70
C TRP A 717 -30.40 -6.09 5.74
N PHE A 718 -30.36 -5.81 4.43
CA PHE A 718 -30.19 -6.85 3.41
C PHE A 718 -28.89 -7.64 3.61
N VAL A 719 -27.78 -6.96 3.89
CA VAL A 719 -26.49 -7.60 4.12
C VAL A 719 -26.51 -8.55 5.32
N ARG A 720 -27.32 -8.25 6.34
CA ARG A 720 -27.46 -9.08 7.56
C ARG A 720 -28.48 -10.20 7.45
N ASN A 721 -29.41 -10.15 6.49
CA ASN A 721 -30.56 -11.06 6.43
C ASN A 721 -30.76 -11.76 5.07
N GLY A 722 -29.98 -11.40 4.05
CA GLY A 722 -30.07 -11.97 2.69
C GLY A 722 -31.33 -11.58 1.89
N GLU A 723 -32.23 -10.78 2.46
CA GLU A 723 -33.49 -10.34 1.84
C GLU A 723 -33.87 -8.90 2.24
N PRO A 724 -34.60 -8.16 1.38
CA PRO A 724 -35.04 -6.81 1.72
C PRO A 724 -36.03 -6.80 2.90
N PRO A 725 -36.09 -5.72 3.70
CA PRO A 725 -36.98 -5.61 4.85
C PRO A 725 -38.44 -5.37 4.43
N THR A 726 -39.39 -5.72 5.30
CA THR A 726 -40.71 -5.06 5.31
C THR A 726 -40.59 -3.64 5.85
N TYR A 727 -41.60 -2.79 5.63
CA TYR A 727 -41.55 -1.42 6.13
C TYR A 727 -41.38 -1.32 7.66
N ASP A 728 -42.08 -2.17 8.43
CA ASP A 728 -41.91 -2.22 9.90
C ASP A 728 -40.48 -2.62 10.30
N GLN A 729 -39.89 -3.60 9.61
CA GLN A 729 -38.51 -4.03 9.85
C GLN A 729 -37.51 -2.90 9.56
N LEU A 730 -37.70 -2.17 8.46
CA LEU A 730 -36.87 -1.03 8.11
C LEU A 730 -36.97 0.09 9.16
N ARG A 731 -38.18 0.43 9.63
CA ARG A 731 -38.37 1.42 10.69
C ARG A 731 -37.72 0.99 12.01
N THR A 732 -37.83 -0.28 12.38
CA THR A 732 -37.13 -0.82 13.55
C THR A 732 -35.62 -0.71 13.38
N PHE A 733 -35.08 -1.07 12.21
CA PHE A 733 -33.65 -0.95 11.93
C PHE A 733 -33.14 0.49 12.02
N VAL A 734 -33.87 1.45 11.44
CA VAL A 734 -33.55 2.90 11.55
C VAL A 734 -33.66 3.38 13.01
N SER A 735 -34.60 2.84 13.79
CA SER A 735 -34.71 3.17 15.22
C SER A 735 -33.50 2.66 16.01
N GLU A 736 -32.96 1.51 15.64
CA GLU A 736 -31.80 0.86 16.28
C GLU A 736 -30.46 1.19 15.61
N TYR A 737 -30.44 2.08 14.61
CA TYR A 737 -29.30 2.33 13.71
C TYR A 737 -27.96 2.58 14.44
N GLU A 738 -28.01 3.35 15.54
CA GLU A 738 -26.86 3.69 16.38
C GLU A 738 -26.18 2.45 16.98
N THR A 739 -26.95 1.42 17.33
CA THR A 739 -26.44 0.19 17.96
C THR A 739 -25.57 -0.63 17.02
N TYR A 740 -25.64 -0.38 15.72
CA TYR A 740 -24.83 -1.09 14.73
C TYR A 740 -23.45 -0.44 14.51
N PHE A 741 -23.14 0.65 15.21
CA PHE A 741 -21.80 1.23 15.27
C PHE A 741 -20.96 0.71 16.46
N GLU A 742 -21.60 0.08 17.46
CA GLU A 742 -20.98 -0.36 18.72
C GLU A 742 -20.18 -1.67 18.65
#